data_AF-A0A7C5VR48-F1
#
_entry.id   AF-A0A7C5VR48-F1
#
_cell.length_a   1.000
_cell.length_b   1.000
_cell.length_c   1.000
_cell.angle_alpha   90.00
_cell.angle_beta   90.00
_cell.angle_gamma   90.00
#
_symmetry.space_group_name_H-M   'P 1'
#
loop_
_entity.id
_entity.type
_entity.pdbx_description
1 polymer ?
#
loop_
_entity_poly.entity_id
_entity_poly.type
_entity_poly.pdbx_seq_one_letter_code
_entity_poly.pdbx_strand_id
1 'polypeptide(L)'
;MNMPLISIDPALDYVTADGLRMKIGVDIEDPILIPIIIKENFDNNVAPALRDFNPQVYFGMKRNFIVTGNNGEPFPIQRLHNIYDPYRRASSKLFPKFERGFVGHFLKVEAGIQTLRGSYVVLATKNGSFRISYRRNGLVRPVIEEVEEEPENEDNVTEFHLPLLVPNYHDALRYVMNYIACNPHVTFVLNVDLGESVGNHIRLEAVTHKRPPPRAHAGWLGGYKNFSHLIDLCAQEGLSTEVFVKEFEGGDMVDERLRARSLSSLNEEERQQLYEVLLQADEPEISLFTGDEYLRRLQQVDEVKDYGFASETVKDAKGYFAYAITVFAADLESITPFFTPKEGVENLTVISCVNSSPLLSNVWYGSKGTYYVYASQSKNLYGYILKKSKGKCNFLIVDLALPKPPWINYSKDELIVGVYLNTFKKLLKKALNGLSRGTRSHNSRGRVCSRARQELEKEIIRRIRLLREYGEIPPDEWIPQNGLWYKIRKIVGSDREMGIERKSFLDAIDDICKRYGYRRDQLGITCAPRGEFYYRGENYPLSFEMIKKLAAMGTDIVCIEKEGVPRALKDIAKDYPVAFTHSRGFLVEYGVDLINLARETGANVVMITDLDDAGLAMKYDLPEIQRIGVDDEMIQFFGLNKEELQEEYTPGDHLKFLLDKAPEEADLVAKHRIEIDSVLAAVGPKKFFEYILCKLQKLFPTRNYNRAISVAPVMPKEVDELIETLKDYLYGISKNEIDAIKQKLQSWPGLEKVDILEDEIKETILRRELDNENLKNVIQEIKVITEKIKSLRGVSAN
;
A
#
# COMPACT_ATOMS: atom_id res chain seq x y z
N MET A 1 -11.89 -1.58 -63.18
CA MET A 1 -12.69 -2.54 -62.39
C MET A 1 -12.43 -2.25 -60.92
N ASN A 2 -13.35 -1.58 -60.23
CA ASN A 2 -13.27 -1.43 -58.78
C ASN A 2 -13.73 -2.75 -58.17
N MET A 3 -12.79 -3.57 -57.67
CA MET A 3 -13.17 -4.68 -56.80
C MET A 3 -13.84 -4.07 -55.56
N PRO A 4 -15.07 -4.47 -55.20
CA PRO A 4 -15.68 -4.01 -53.97
C PRO A 4 -14.78 -4.42 -52.81
N LEU A 5 -14.42 -3.46 -51.96
CA LEU A 5 -13.79 -3.72 -50.67
C LEU A 5 -14.72 -4.66 -49.90
N ILE A 6 -14.37 -5.95 -49.86
CA ILE A 6 -15.05 -6.93 -49.02
C ILE A 6 -14.70 -6.55 -47.59
N SER A 7 -15.65 -5.89 -46.91
CA SER A 7 -15.63 -5.71 -45.47
C SER A 7 -15.65 -7.09 -44.84
N ILE A 8 -14.48 -7.57 -44.38
CA ILE A 8 -14.37 -8.83 -43.65
C ILE A 8 -15.04 -8.60 -42.30
N ASP A 9 -16.10 -9.37 -42.03
CA ASP A 9 -16.78 -9.38 -40.74
C ASP A 9 -15.77 -9.77 -39.64
N PRO A 10 -15.39 -8.85 -38.72
CA PRO A 10 -14.38 -9.10 -37.70
C PRO A 10 -14.83 -10.18 -36.69
N ALA A 11 -16.11 -10.53 -36.67
CA ALA A 11 -16.61 -11.61 -35.83
C ALA A 11 -16.31 -13.02 -36.40
N LEU A 12 -15.85 -13.12 -37.66
CA LEU A 12 -15.36 -14.39 -38.22
C LEU A 12 -14.18 -14.94 -37.43
N ASP A 13 -13.45 -14.07 -36.73
CA ASP A 13 -12.35 -14.45 -35.85
C ASP A 13 -12.80 -15.42 -34.72
N TYR A 14 -14.09 -15.47 -34.37
CA TYR A 14 -14.58 -16.33 -33.29
C TYR A 14 -15.23 -17.63 -33.77
N VAL A 15 -15.37 -17.86 -35.08
CA VAL A 15 -16.08 -19.04 -35.61
C VAL A 15 -15.30 -19.77 -36.70
N THR A 16 -14.08 -19.34 -36.98
CA THR A 16 -13.18 -19.97 -37.94
C THR A 16 -11.92 -20.45 -37.23
N ALA A 17 -11.32 -21.54 -37.70
CA ALA A 17 -10.08 -22.08 -37.14
C ALA A 17 -8.95 -21.04 -37.18
N ASP A 18 -8.74 -20.38 -38.33
CA ASP A 18 -7.72 -19.35 -38.50
C ASP A 18 -7.96 -18.14 -37.61
N GLY A 19 -9.22 -17.71 -37.51
CA GLY A 19 -9.65 -16.63 -36.63
C GLY A 19 -9.33 -16.91 -35.16
N LEU A 20 -9.75 -18.08 -34.68
CA LEU A 20 -9.51 -18.51 -33.31
C LEU A 20 -8.02 -18.66 -33.06
N ARG A 21 -7.27 -19.22 -34.01
CA ARG A 21 -5.81 -19.30 -33.94
C ARG A 21 -5.17 -17.93 -33.85
N MET A 22 -5.64 -16.92 -34.57
CA MET A 22 -5.15 -15.54 -34.43
C MET A 22 -5.50 -14.92 -33.08
N LYS A 23 -6.67 -15.24 -32.51
CA LYS A 23 -7.10 -14.75 -31.19
C LYS A 23 -6.43 -15.47 -30.03
N ILE A 24 -6.05 -16.73 -30.18
CA ILE A 24 -5.44 -17.51 -29.10
C ILE A 24 -3.92 -17.49 -29.23
N GLY A 25 -3.40 -17.48 -30.46
CA GLY A 25 -1.98 -17.62 -30.76
C GLY A 25 -1.52 -19.06 -30.98
N VAL A 26 -2.41 -20.06 -30.81
CA VAL A 26 -2.12 -21.48 -31.04
C VAL A 26 -3.18 -22.13 -31.92
N ASP A 27 -2.85 -23.25 -32.55
CA ASP A 27 -3.80 -24.01 -33.35
C ASP A 27 -4.88 -24.64 -32.45
N ILE A 28 -6.11 -24.76 -32.96
CA ILE A 28 -7.23 -25.34 -32.20
C ILE A 28 -7.06 -26.83 -31.93
N GLU A 29 -6.21 -27.50 -32.69
CA GLU A 29 -5.83 -28.91 -32.49
C GLU A 29 -4.56 -29.06 -31.64
N ASP A 30 -3.90 -27.96 -31.26
CA ASP A 30 -2.70 -28.01 -30.42
C ASP A 30 -3.08 -28.47 -29.00
N PRO A 31 -2.42 -29.51 -28.45
CA PRO A 31 -2.64 -29.97 -27.08
C PRO A 31 -2.52 -28.87 -26.02
N ILE A 32 -1.75 -27.79 -26.27
CA ILE A 32 -1.61 -26.67 -25.32
C ILE A 32 -2.88 -25.83 -25.18
N LEU A 33 -3.84 -25.97 -26.11
CA LEU A 33 -5.14 -25.30 -26.01
C LEU A 33 -5.87 -25.64 -24.71
N ILE A 34 -5.76 -26.89 -24.23
CA ILE A 34 -6.45 -27.32 -23.01
C ILE A 34 -5.97 -26.53 -21.78
N PRO A 35 -4.65 -26.45 -21.48
CA PRO A 35 -4.14 -25.53 -20.47
C PRO A 35 -4.57 -24.07 -20.62
N ILE A 36 -4.65 -23.53 -21.84
CA ILE A 36 -5.15 -22.15 -22.08
C ILE A 36 -6.60 -22.02 -21.63
N ILE A 37 -7.46 -22.99 -21.99
CA ILE A 37 -8.87 -23.00 -21.60
C ILE A 37 -9.00 -23.07 -20.08
N ILE A 38 -8.26 -23.98 -19.44
CA ILE A 38 -8.26 -24.11 -17.97
C ILE A 38 -7.81 -22.81 -17.31
N LYS A 39 -6.72 -22.21 -17.79
CA LYS A 39 -6.20 -20.93 -17.27
C LYS A 39 -7.27 -19.85 -17.26
N GLU A 40 -7.88 -19.61 -18.42
CA GLU A 40 -8.80 -18.49 -18.58
C GLU A 40 -10.13 -18.76 -17.85
N ASN A 41 -10.56 -20.01 -17.74
CA ASN A 41 -11.68 -20.38 -16.87
C ASN A 41 -11.37 -20.11 -15.39
N PHE A 42 -10.18 -20.48 -14.91
CA PHE A 42 -9.79 -20.12 -13.55
C PHE A 42 -9.68 -18.60 -13.35
N ASP A 43 -9.13 -17.86 -14.31
CA ASP A 43 -9.07 -16.40 -14.24
C ASP A 43 -10.47 -15.78 -14.08
N ASN A 44 -11.48 -16.34 -14.78
CA ASN A 44 -12.88 -15.91 -14.71
C ASN A 44 -13.62 -16.39 -13.45
N ASN A 45 -13.17 -17.47 -12.79
CA ASN A 45 -13.79 -17.99 -11.56
C ASN A 45 -13.17 -17.41 -10.29
N VAL A 46 -11.85 -17.19 -10.26
CA VAL A 46 -11.17 -16.72 -9.05
C VAL A 46 -11.55 -15.29 -8.73
N ALA A 47 -11.63 -14.39 -9.71
CA ALA A 47 -11.97 -13.00 -9.44
C ALA A 47 -13.35 -12.82 -8.77
N PRO A 48 -14.43 -13.51 -9.22
CA PRO A 48 -15.70 -13.56 -8.50
C PRO A 48 -15.61 -14.27 -7.15
N ALA A 49 -14.90 -15.41 -7.05
CA ALA A 49 -14.73 -16.15 -5.80
C ALA A 49 -14.17 -15.27 -4.67
N LEU A 50 -13.23 -14.38 -5.00
CA LEU A 50 -12.61 -13.44 -4.05
C LEU A 50 -13.57 -12.40 -3.49
N ARG A 51 -14.84 -12.35 -3.92
CA ARG A 51 -15.86 -11.53 -3.28
C ARG A 51 -16.55 -12.24 -2.12
N ASP A 52 -16.47 -13.57 -2.04
CA ASP A 52 -16.96 -14.35 -0.91
C ASP A 52 -16.04 -14.23 0.32
N PHE A 53 -16.53 -14.50 1.52
CA PHE A 53 -15.71 -14.53 2.74
C PHE A 53 -14.75 -15.72 2.76
N ASN A 54 -15.15 -16.85 2.19
CA ASN A 54 -14.37 -18.07 2.02
C ASN A 54 -14.25 -18.43 0.53
N PRO A 55 -13.35 -17.77 -0.23
CA PRO A 55 -13.25 -17.93 -1.68
C PRO A 55 -12.98 -19.38 -2.07
N GLN A 56 -13.88 -19.96 -2.88
CA GLN A 56 -13.77 -21.32 -3.37
C GLN A 56 -13.87 -21.35 -4.89
N VAL A 57 -13.01 -22.16 -5.49
CA VAL A 57 -13.02 -22.47 -6.92
C VAL A 57 -13.09 -23.98 -7.12
N TYR A 58 -14.04 -24.41 -7.93
CA TYR A 58 -14.25 -25.80 -8.29
C TYR A 58 -13.62 -26.11 -9.65
N PHE A 59 -13.04 -27.30 -9.76
CA PHE A 59 -12.54 -27.87 -11.02
C PHE A 59 -12.96 -29.33 -11.11
N GLY A 60 -13.85 -29.63 -12.04
CA GLY A 60 -14.25 -30.97 -12.43
C GLY A 60 -13.58 -31.37 -13.75
N MET A 61 -13.09 -32.60 -13.86
CA MET A 61 -12.58 -33.11 -15.14
C MET A 61 -12.96 -34.57 -15.33
N LYS A 62 -13.58 -34.84 -16.48
CA LYS A 62 -13.84 -36.17 -17.05
C LYS A 62 -13.16 -36.25 -18.42
N ARG A 63 -13.04 -37.46 -18.99
CA ARG A 63 -12.34 -37.69 -20.28
C ARG A 63 -12.76 -36.74 -21.41
N ASN A 64 -14.04 -36.41 -21.47
CA ASN A 64 -14.64 -35.59 -22.54
C ASN A 64 -15.30 -34.30 -22.01
N PHE A 65 -14.96 -33.87 -20.80
CA PHE A 65 -15.69 -32.81 -20.13
C PHE A 65 -14.85 -32.10 -19.07
N ILE A 66 -14.88 -30.79 -19.05
CA ILE A 66 -14.29 -29.96 -18.00
C ILE A 66 -15.40 -29.11 -17.39
N VAL A 67 -15.41 -29.00 -16.07
CA VAL A 67 -16.25 -28.05 -15.32
C VAL A 67 -15.36 -27.15 -14.52
N THR A 68 -15.64 -25.85 -14.52
CA THR A 68 -15.03 -24.92 -13.56
C THR A 68 -16.12 -24.10 -12.91
N GLY A 69 -15.96 -23.75 -11.63
CA GLY A 69 -16.98 -22.99 -10.91
C GLY A 69 -16.42 -22.17 -9.77
N ASN A 70 -17.26 -21.31 -9.21
CA ASN A 70 -16.94 -20.51 -8.03
C ASN A 70 -18.16 -20.30 -7.12
N ASN A 71 -17.89 -20.05 -5.84
CA ASN A 71 -18.93 -19.76 -4.83
C ASN A 71 -19.17 -18.25 -4.60
N GLY A 72 -18.60 -17.38 -5.43
CA GLY A 72 -18.58 -15.94 -5.22
C GLY A 72 -19.76 -15.21 -5.85
N GLU A 73 -19.48 -14.11 -6.54
CA GLU A 73 -20.50 -13.33 -7.22
C GLU A 73 -21.08 -14.10 -8.43
N PRO A 74 -22.42 -14.10 -8.61
CA PRO A 74 -23.04 -14.74 -9.76
C PRO A 74 -22.66 -14.07 -11.08
N PHE A 75 -22.60 -14.87 -12.13
CA PHE A 75 -22.44 -14.35 -13.48
C PHE A 75 -23.57 -13.38 -13.84
N PRO A 76 -23.28 -12.21 -14.43
CA PRO A 76 -24.29 -11.19 -14.72
C PRO A 76 -25.13 -11.56 -15.94
N ILE A 77 -26.13 -12.41 -15.76
CA ILE A 77 -26.98 -12.97 -16.83
C ILE A 77 -27.67 -11.87 -17.65
N GLN A 78 -28.03 -10.72 -17.04
CA GLN A 78 -28.64 -9.61 -17.81
C GLN A 78 -27.69 -9.03 -18.88
N ARG A 79 -26.39 -9.31 -18.78
CA ARG A 79 -25.35 -8.89 -19.73
C ARG A 79 -24.86 -10.02 -20.62
N LEU A 80 -25.46 -11.22 -20.55
CA LEU A 80 -24.97 -12.41 -21.24
C LEU A 80 -24.82 -12.20 -22.76
N HIS A 81 -25.84 -11.64 -23.40
CA HIS A 81 -25.78 -11.27 -24.82
C HIS A 81 -24.61 -10.33 -25.14
N ASN A 82 -24.35 -9.33 -24.30
CA ASN A 82 -23.26 -8.38 -24.52
C ASN A 82 -21.88 -9.00 -24.28
N ILE A 83 -21.77 -9.89 -23.29
CA ILE A 83 -20.51 -10.58 -22.95
C ILE A 83 -20.11 -11.55 -24.06
N TYR A 84 -21.07 -12.21 -24.71
CA TYR A 84 -20.79 -13.13 -25.83
C TYR A 84 -20.95 -12.49 -27.22
N ASP A 85 -21.29 -11.20 -27.32
CA ASP A 85 -21.35 -10.49 -28.60
C ASP A 85 -19.94 -10.30 -29.18
N PRO A 86 -19.61 -10.89 -30.35
CA PRO A 86 -18.27 -10.79 -30.93
C PRO A 86 -17.89 -9.37 -31.38
N TYR A 87 -18.87 -8.46 -31.50
CA TYR A 87 -18.67 -7.08 -31.91
C TYR A 87 -18.45 -6.10 -30.74
N ARG A 88 -18.71 -6.52 -29.49
CA ARG A 88 -18.55 -5.67 -28.31
C ARG A 88 -17.21 -5.88 -27.62
N ARG A 89 -16.76 -4.90 -26.83
CA ARG A 89 -15.64 -5.10 -25.90
C ARG A 89 -16.18 -5.37 -24.49
N ALA A 90 -15.38 -6.05 -23.67
CA ALA A 90 -15.71 -6.18 -22.27
C ALA A 90 -15.37 -4.87 -21.55
N SER A 91 -16.39 -4.10 -21.16
CA SER A 91 -16.21 -2.80 -20.50
C SER A 91 -15.48 -2.89 -19.16
N SER A 92 -15.58 -4.02 -18.44
CA SER A 92 -14.86 -4.23 -17.18
C SER A 92 -13.33 -4.29 -17.33
N LYS A 93 -12.82 -4.49 -18.54
CA LYS A 93 -11.38 -4.60 -18.84
C LYS A 93 -10.76 -3.29 -19.33
N LEU A 94 -11.54 -2.20 -19.33
CA LEU A 94 -11.06 -0.87 -19.73
C LEU A 94 -10.22 -0.20 -18.63
N PHE A 95 -10.43 -0.60 -17.38
CA PHE A 95 -9.80 0.02 -16.21
C PHE A 95 -8.45 -0.65 -15.89
N PRO A 96 -7.40 0.11 -15.56
CA PRO A 96 -6.14 -0.47 -15.10
C PRO A 96 -6.33 -1.03 -13.69
N LYS A 97 -6.50 -2.34 -13.55
CA LYS A 97 -6.75 -3.02 -12.28
C LYS A 97 -5.82 -4.22 -12.12
N PHE A 98 -5.60 -4.65 -10.88
CA PHE A 98 -4.89 -5.89 -10.57
C PHE A 98 -5.76 -7.12 -10.89
N GLU A 99 -6.13 -7.25 -12.16
CA GLU A 99 -6.97 -8.30 -12.67
C GLU A 99 -6.20 -9.28 -13.56
N ARG A 100 -6.72 -10.49 -13.67
CA ARG A 100 -6.15 -11.56 -14.50
C ARG A 100 -6.61 -11.47 -15.96
N GLY A 101 -7.76 -10.82 -16.19
CA GLY A 101 -8.29 -10.57 -17.53
C GLY A 101 -7.49 -9.49 -18.26
N PHE A 102 -7.47 -9.55 -19.60
CA PHE A 102 -6.80 -8.53 -20.42
C PHE A 102 -7.78 -7.76 -21.30
N VAL A 103 -8.43 -8.43 -22.27
CA VAL A 103 -9.31 -7.76 -23.25
C VAL A 103 -10.76 -8.26 -23.16
N GLY A 104 -11.00 -9.33 -22.38
CA GLY A 104 -12.33 -9.92 -22.19
C GLY A 104 -12.90 -10.60 -23.43
N HIS A 105 -12.03 -11.15 -24.28
CA HIS A 105 -12.43 -11.92 -25.46
C HIS A 105 -12.54 -13.41 -25.20
N PHE A 106 -11.94 -13.94 -24.13
CA PHE A 106 -11.77 -15.38 -23.99
C PHE A 106 -13.08 -16.17 -23.97
N LEU A 107 -14.11 -15.72 -23.23
CA LEU A 107 -15.41 -16.40 -23.23
C LEU A 107 -16.03 -16.51 -24.64
N LYS A 108 -15.80 -15.50 -25.49
CA LYS A 108 -16.20 -15.51 -26.90
C LYS A 108 -15.39 -16.52 -27.70
N VAL A 109 -14.08 -16.55 -27.49
CA VAL A 109 -13.18 -17.50 -28.13
C VAL A 109 -13.56 -18.93 -27.73
N GLU A 110 -13.86 -19.18 -26.46
CA GLU A 110 -14.29 -20.48 -25.95
C GLU A 110 -15.61 -20.95 -26.58
N ALA A 111 -16.65 -20.11 -26.58
CA ALA A 111 -17.90 -20.42 -27.27
C ALA A 111 -17.67 -20.66 -28.78
N GLY A 112 -16.72 -19.95 -29.37
CA GLY A 112 -16.23 -20.15 -30.73
C GLY A 112 -15.62 -21.52 -30.99
N ILE A 113 -14.68 -21.94 -30.13
CA ILE A 113 -14.04 -23.26 -30.18
C ILE A 113 -15.11 -24.35 -30.07
N GLN A 114 -16.03 -24.22 -29.11
CA GLN A 114 -17.11 -25.20 -28.94
C GLN A 114 -18.01 -25.26 -30.17
N THR A 115 -18.39 -24.11 -30.71
CA THR A 115 -19.21 -24.03 -31.93
C THR A 115 -18.53 -24.71 -33.12
N LEU A 116 -17.23 -24.46 -33.32
CA LEU A 116 -16.46 -25.05 -34.42
C LEU A 116 -16.38 -26.58 -34.30
N ARG A 117 -16.41 -27.11 -33.08
CA ARG A 117 -16.45 -28.54 -32.77
C ARG A 117 -17.87 -29.13 -32.79
N GLY A 118 -18.88 -28.35 -33.20
CA GLY A 118 -20.28 -28.79 -33.23
C GLY A 118 -20.91 -28.92 -31.84
N SER A 119 -20.42 -28.15 -30.87
CA SER A 119 -20.78 -28.20 -29.46
C SER A 119 -21.14 -26.81 -28.91
N TYR A 120 -21.31 -26.69 -27.60
CA TYR A 120 -21.67 -25.45 -26.89
C TYR A 120 -20.99 -25.37 -25.53
N VAL A 121 -20.91 -24.16 -24.97
CA VAL A 121 -20.59 -23.93 -23.55
C VAL A 121 -21.90 -23.96 -22.78
N VAL A 122 -21.95 -24.61 -21.60
CA VAL A 122 -23.06 -24.40 -20.67
C VAL A 122 -22.58 -23.51 -19.54
N LEU A 123 -23.27 -22.40 -19.33
CA LEU A 123 -23.13 -21.54 -18.18
C LEU A 123 -24.26 -21.89 -17.20
N ALA A 124 -23.96 -22.55 -16.09
CA ALA A 124 -24.92 -22.83 -15.03
C ALA A 124 -24.76 -21.82 -13.90
N THR A 125 -25.85 -21.22 -13.43
CA THR A 125 -25.82 -20.26 -12.31
C THR A 125 -27.02 -20.47 -11.40
N LYS A 126 -27.00 -19.87 -10.20
CA LYS A 126 -28.18 -19.85 -9.31
C LYS A 126 -29.44 -19.24 -9.92
N ASN A 127 -29.31 -18.43 -10.98
CA ASN A 127 -30.44 -17.73 -11.61
C ASN A 127 -30.82 -18.34 -12.97
N GLY A 128 -30.33 -19.54 -13.28
CA GLY A 128 -30.63 -20.24 -14.54
C GLY A 128 -29.37 -20.71 -15.26
N SER A 129 -29.59 -21.54 -16.28
CA SER A 129 -28.53 -22.19 -17.06
C SER A 129 -28.72 -21.96 -18.54
N PHE A 130 -27.61 -21.76 -19.26
CA PHE A 130 -27.63 -21.30 -20.64
C PHE A 130 -26.63 -22.06 -21.51
N ARG A 131 -27.08 -22.59 -22.64
CA ARG A 131 -26.22 -23.07 -23.73
C ARG A 131 -25.83 -21.93 -24.62
N ILE A 132 -24.53 -21.81 -24.87
CA ILE A 132 -23.94 -20.70 -25.60
C ILE A 132 -23.11 -21.23 -26.76
N SER A 133 -23.47 -20.81 -27.96
CA SER A 133 -22.77 -21.12 -29.21
C SER A 133 -22.86 -19.93 -30.17
N TYR A 134 -22.28 -20.04 -31.36
CA TYR A 134 -22.42 -19.04 -32.42
C TYR A 134 -23.15 -19.61 -33.64
N ARG A 135 -23.90 -18.75 -34.32
CA ARG A 135 -24.49 -19.06 -35.62
C ARG A 135 -24.17 -17.95 -36.61
N ARG A 136 -23.92 -18.33 -37.86
CA ARG A 136 -23.64 -17.41 -38.97
C ARG A 136 -24.82 -17.38 -39.94
N ASN A 137 -25.66 -16.36 -39.82
CA ASN A 137 -26.75 -16.06 -40.76
C ASN A 137 -26.51 -14.68 -41.39
N GLY A 138 -25.43 -14.57 -42.18
CA GLY A 138 -24.87 -13.30 -42.64
C GLY A 138 -23.84 -12.75 -41.66
N LEU A 139 -24.28 -12.29 -40.49
CA LEU A 139 -23.41 -11.88 -39.37
C LEU A 139 -23.27 -13.01 -38.35
N VAL A 140 -22.13 -13.07 -37.67
CA VAL A 140 -21.91 -14.00 -36.56
C VAL A 140 -22.63 -13.47 -35.33
N ARG A 141 -23.55 -14.26 -34.75
CA ARG A 141 -24.29 -13.89 -33.53
C ARG A 141 -24.26 -15.00 -32.50
N PRO A 142 -24.19 -14.67 -31.20
CA PRO A 142 -24.34 -15.67 -30.16
C PRO A 142 -25.76 -16.24 -30.20
N VAL A 143 -25.86 -17.56 -30.07
CA VAL A 143 -27.09 -18.29 -29.81
C VAL A 143 -27.03 -18.68 -28.34
N ILE A 144 -27.98 -18.14 -27.57
CA ILE A 144 -28.11 -18.34 -26.13
C ILE A 144 -29.46 -19.00 -25.90
N GLU A 145 -29.44 -20.23 -25.44
CA GLU A 145 -30.64 -21.04 -25.18
C GLU A 145 -30.68 -21.37 -23.70
N GLU A 146 -31.78 -21.01 -23.02
CA GLU A 146 -32.01 -21.39 -21.64
C GLU A 146 -32.26 -22.91 -21.54
N VAL A 147 -31.65 -23.56 -20.55
CA VAL A 147 -31.72 -25.01 -20.36
C VAL A 147 -31.89 -25.36 -18.88
N GLU A 148 -32.46 -26.54 -18.62
CA GLU A 148 -32.55 -27.13 -17.29
C GLU A 148 -31.30 -27.97 -17.01
N GLU A 149 -30.20 -27.29 -16.67
CA GLU A 149 -28.97 -27.93 -16.19
C GLU A 149 -28.63 -27.38 -14.81
N GLU A 150 -28.44 -28.24 -13.81
CA GLU A 150 -28.07 -27.81 -12.46
C GLU A 150 -26.54 -27.75 -12.31
N PRO A 151 -26.01 -26.87 -11.43
CA PRO A 151 -24.60 -26.90 -11.06
C PRO A 151 -24.20 -28.29 -10.53
N GLU A 152 -23.02 -28.81 -10.92
CA GLU A 152 -22.50 -30.07 -10.39
C GLU A 152 -22.20 -29.96 -8.88
N ASN A 153 -21.96 -28.75 -8.37
CA ASN A 153 -21.73 -28.49 -6.96
C ASN A 153 -22.72 -27.43 -6.43
N GLU A 154 -23.51 -27.80 -5.42
CA GLU A 154 -24.53 -26.94 -4.81
C GLU A 154 -23.96 -25.65 -4.17
N ASP A 155 -22.68 -25.66 -3.77
CA ASP A 155 -22.00 -24.48 -3.23
C ASP A 155 -21.65 -23.46 -4.32
N ASN A 156 -21.58 -23.88 -5.59
CA ASN A 156 -21.21 -23.00 -6.68
C ASN A 156 -22.37 -22.05 -7.03
N VAL A 157 -21.99 -20.79 -7.26
CA VAL A 157 -22.90 -19.75 -7.73
C VAL A 157 -22.88 -19.65 -9.26
N THR A 158 -21.73 -19.97 -9.87
CA THR A 158 -21.52 -20.00 -11.33
C THR A 158 -20.63 -21.19 -11.69
N GLU A 159 -20.99 -21.90 -12.75
CA GLU A 159 -20.18 -22.96 -13.37
C GLU A 159 -20.16 -22.82 -14.90
N PHE A 160 -19.01 -23.17 -15.49
CA PHE A 160 -18.81 -23.34 -16.92
C PHE A 160 -18.57 -24.80 -17.22
N HIS A 161 -19.46 -25.41 -18.01
CA HIS A 161 -19.38 -26.79 -18.43
C HIS A 161 -18.93 -26.84 -19.90
N LEU A 162 -17.85 -27.55 -20.14
CA LEU A 162 -17.11 -27.54 -21.40
C LEU A 162 -17.01 -28.99 -21.92
N PRO A 163 -17.83 -29.38 -22.90
CA PRO A 163 -17.72 -30.67 -23.59
C PRO A 163 -16.44 -30.69 -24.43
N LEU A 164 -15.34 -31.08 -23.80
CA LEU A 164 -13.99 -30.96 -24.34
C LEU A 164 -13.22 -32.26 -24.11
N LEU A 165 -12.78 -32.90 -25.18
CA LEU A 165 -11.86 -34.05 -25.10
C LEU A 165 -10.52 -33.58 -24.54
N VAL A 166 -10.05 -34.23 -23.47
CA VAL A 166 -8.77 -33.95 -22.83
C VAL A 166 -7.79 -35.10 -23.14
N PRO A 167 -7.09 -35.06 -24.29
CA PRO A 167 -6.23 -36.17 -24.70
C PRO A 167 -5.04 -36.40 -23.77
N ASN A 168 -4.55 -35.34 -23.09
CA ASN A 168 -3.47 -35.41 -22.11
C ASN A 168 -3.92 -34.79 -20.78
N TYR A 169 -4.68 -35.56 -20.01
CA TYR A 169 -5.22 -35.12 -18.73
C TYR A 169 -4.14 -34.87 -17.67
N HIS A 170 -2.98 -35.52 -17.77
CA HIS A 170 -1.87 -35.29 -16.85
C HIS A 170 -1.32 -33.87 -16.95
N ASP A 171 -1.13 -33.36 -18.17
CA ASP A 171 -0.64 -31.99 -18.37
C ASP A 171 -1.68 -30.95 -17.93
N ALA A 172 -2.97 -31.24 -18.17
CA ALA A 172 -4.07 -30.42 -17.67
C ALA A 172 -4.06 -30.33 -16.13
N LEU A 173 -3.97 -31.48 -15.43
CA LEU A 173 -3.90 -31.52 -13.97
C LEU A 173 -2.65 -30.83 -13.43
N ARG A 174 -1.51 -31.08 -14.06
CA ARG A 174 -0.25 -30.41 -13.69
C ARG A 174 -0.34 -28.90 -13.82
N TYR A 175 -1.07 -28.41 -14.82
CA TYR A 175 -1.29 -26.98 -14.98
C TYR A 175 -2.27 -26.43 -13.93
N VAL A 176 -3.32 -27.19 -13.59
CA VAL A 176 -4.19 -26.89 -12.45
C VAL A 176 -3.36 -26.73 -11.17
N MET A 177 -2.41 -27.63 -10.91
CA MET A 177 -1.51 -27.53 -9.75
C MET A 177 -0.63 -26.27 -9.77
N ASN A 178 -0.14 -25.84 -10.96
CA ASN A 178 0.56 -24.57 -11.08
C ASN A 178 -0.34 -23.39 -10.65
N TYR A 179 -1.60 -23.40 -11.08
CA TYR A 179 -2.58 -22.37 -10.74
C TYR A 179 -2.85 -22.34 -9.23
N ILE A 180 -3.02 -23.50 -8.61
CA ILE A 180 -3.25 -23.64 -7.17
C ILE A 180 -2.07 -23.10 -6.36
N ALA A 181 -0.83 -23.42 -6.78
CA ALA A 181 0.38 -22.96 -6.10
C ALA A 181 0.51 -21.42 -6.10
N CYS A 182 0.07 -20.75 -7.16
CA CYS A 182 0.09 -19.29 -7.30
C CYS A 182 -1.02 -18.56 -6.53
N ASN A 183 -2.07 -19.26 -6.06
CA ASN A 183 -3.26 -18.63 -5.49
C ASN A 183 -3.50 -19.10 -4.04
N PRO A 184 -2.62 -18.71 -3.08
CA PRO A 184 -2.73 -19.14 -1.69
C PRO A 184 -4.01 -18.67 -0.99
N HIS A 185 -4.70 -17.67 -1.54
CA HIS A 185 -5.91 -17.03 -0.99
C HIS A 185 -7.25 -17.67 -1.39
N VAL A 186 -7.23 -18.79 -2.12
CA VAL A 186 -8.43 -19.44 -2.66
C VAL A 186 -8.44 -20.92 -2.27
N THR A 187 -9.57 -21.43 -1.80
CA THR A 187 -9.76 -22.87 -1.64
C THR A 187 -10.08 -23.50 -2.98
N PHE A 188 -9.35 -24.55 -3.36
CA PHE A 188 -9.60 -25.30 -4.59
C PHE A 188 -10.23 -26.65 -4.27
N VAL A 189 -11.31 -26.98 -4.98
CA VAL A 189 -12.00 -28.27 -4.90
C VAL A 189 -11.89 -28.96 -6.25
N LEU A 190 -11.14 -30.05 -6.29
CA LEU A 190 -10.88 -30.82 -7.50
C LEU A 190 -11.69 -32.11 -7.47
N ASN A 191 -12.38 -32.38 -8.57
CA ASN A 191 -13.12 -33.62 -8.80
C ASN A 191 -12.69 -34.23 -10.14
N VAL A 192 -11.85 -35.26 -10.09
CA VAL A 192 -11.25 -35.85 -11.30
C VAL A 192 -11.73 -37.28 -11.43
N ASP A 193 -12.48 -37.57 -12.50
CA ASP A 193 -13.00 -38.89 -12.83
C ASP A 193 -12.49 -39.34 -14.21
N LEU A 194 -11.58 -40.31 -14.20
CA LEU A 194 -10.94 -40.86 -15.40
C LEU A 194 -11.41 -42.28 -15.72
N GLY A 195 -12.44 -42.78 -15.04
CA GLY A 195 -13.09 -44.07 -15.35
C GLY A 195 -12.41 -45.35 -14.85
N GLU A 196 -11.22 -45.28 -14.23
CA GLU A 196 -10.47 -46.48 -13.80
C GLU A 196 -10.22 -46.58 -12.27
N SER A 197 -10.60 -45.57 -11.48
CA SER A 197 -10.49 -45.57 -10.01
C SER A 197 -11.42 -44.51 -9.40
N VAL A 198 -11.89 -44.74 -8.16
CA VAL A 198 -12.75 -43.84 -7.37
C VAL A 198 -12.31 -42.39 -7.53
N GLY A 199 -13.22 -41.50 -7.93
CA GLY A 199 -12.93 -40.09 -8.17
C GLY A 199 -12.19 -39.47 -6.99
N ASN A 200 -11.00 -38.93 -7.25
CA ASN A 200 -10.19 -38.29 -6.22
C ASN A 200 -10.77 -36.91 -5.96
N HIS A 201 -11.55 -36.79 -4.88
CA HIS A 201 -11.98 -35.50 -4.36
C HIS A 201 -10.83 -34.89 -3.55
N ILE A 202 -10.19 -33.86 -4.08
CA ILE A 202 -9.07 -33.16 -3.43
C ILE A 202 -9.52 -31.76 -3.07
N ARG A 203 -9.41 -31.40 -1.79
CA ARG A 203 -9.68 -30.05 -1.30
C ARG A 203 -8.39 -29.42 -0.77
N LEU A 204 -8.02 -28.28 -1.33
CA LEU A 204 -6.79 -27.53 -0.97
C LEU A 204 -7.17 -26.15 -0.46
N GLU A 205 -7.10 -25.97 0.85
CA GLU A 205 -7.62 -24.81 1.57
C GLU A 205 -6.82 -23.52 1.32
N ALA A 206 -7.53 -22.40 1.31
CA ALA A 206 -6.95 -21.08 1.42
C ALA A 206 -6.08 -20.96 2.68
N VAL A 207 -4.90 -20.36 2.56
CA VAL A 207 -3.96 -20.13 3.67
C VAL A 207 -3.89 -18.66 4.09
N THR A 208 -4.59 -17.79 3.37
CA THR A 208 -4.67 -16.35 3.61
C THR A 208 -5.97 -15.78 3.03
N HIS A 209 -6.37 -14.60 3.50
CA HIS A 209 -7.53 -13.86 2.98
C HIS A 209 -7.12 -12.59 2.23
N LYS A 210 -5.82 -12.45 1.90
CA LYS A 210 -5.33 -11.31 1.12
C LYS A 210 -6.00 -11.27 -0.25
N ARG A 211 -6.41 -10.07 -0.66
CA ARG A 211 -7.06 -9.82 -1.95
C ARG A 211 -6.27 -8.74 -2.70
N PRO A 212 -6.13 -8.88 -4.03
CA PRO A 212 -5.66 -7.77 -4.84
C PRO A 212 -6.57 -6.55 -4.69
N PRO A 213 -6.06 -5.32 -4.88
CA PRO A 213 -6.88 -4.13 -4.92
C PRO A 213 -8.00 -4.26 -5.98
N PRO A 214 -9.28 -4.13 -5.60
CA PRO A 214 -10.39 -4.36 -6.52
C PRO A 214 -10.67 -3.16 -7.45
N ARG A 215 -10.13 -1.98 -7.12
CA ARG A 215 -10.38 -0.72 -7.83
C ARG A 215 -9.09 -0.16 -8.44
N ALA A 216 -9.28 0.68 -9.45
CA ALA A 216 -8.21 1.43 -10.10
C ALA A 216 -7.89 2.70 -9.31
N HIS A 217 -6.67 3.20 -9.45
CA HIS A 217 -6.33 4.56 -9.02
C HIS A 217 -6.23 5.48 -10.24
N ALA A 218 -6.78 6.71 -10.16
CA ALA A 218 -6.82 7.62 -11.30
C ALA A 218 -5.41 7.98 -11.82
N GLY A 219 -4.43 8.07 -10.92
CA GLY A 219 -3.03 8.32 -11.26
C GLY A 219 -2.40 7.27 -12.20
N TRP A 220 -2.91 6.03 -12.19
CA TRP A 220 -2.39 4.94 -13.04
C TRP A 220 -2.64 5.14 -14.54
N LEU A 221 -3.51 6.09 -14.89
CA LEU A 221 -3.77 6.44 -16.28
C LEU A 221 -2.67 7.34 -16.87
N GLY A 222 -1.75 7.86 -16.05
CA GLY A 222 -0.63 8.68 -16.52
C GLY A 222 -1.08 10.07 -17.00
N GLY A 223 -2.20 10.58 -16.48
CA GLY A 223 -2.67 11.95 -16.71
C GLY A 223 -4.11 12.05 -17.21
N TYR A 224 -4.64 13.27 -17.10
CA TYR A 224 -6.03 13.60 -17.44
C TYR A 224 -6.44 13.23 -18.87
N LYS A 225 -5.57 13.40 -19.86
CA LYS A 225 -5.87 13.06 -21.26
C LYS A 225 -6.30 11.60 -21.44
N ASN A 226 -5.60 10.67 -20.78
CA ASN A 226 -5.93 9.24 -20.84
C ASN A 226 -7.19 8.92 -20.04
N PHE A 227 -7.44 9.65 -18.95
CA PHE A 227 -8.67 9.55 -18.18
C PHE A 227 -9.90 10.03 -18.98
N SER A 228 -9.81 11.17 -19.67
CA SER A 228 -10.88 11.66 -20.55
C SER A 228 -11.16 10.69 -21.71
N HIS A 229 -10.10 10.12 -22.30
CA HIS A 229 -10.27 9.07 -23.32
C HIS A 229 -10.95 7.81 -22.77
N LEU A 230 -10.64 7.41 -21.53
CA LEU A 230 -11.31 6.30 -20.87
C LEU A 230 -12.80 6.60 -20.63
N ILE A 231 -13.16 7.84 -20.26
CA ILE A 231 -14.56 8.27 -20.17
C ILE A 231 -15.28 8.08 -21.51
N ASP A 232 -14.66 8.50 -22.62
CA ASP A 232 -15.26 8.35 -23.95
C ASP A 232 -15.49 6.88 -24.32
N LEU A 233 -14.52 6.00 -24.04
CA LEU A 233 -14.66 4.57 -24.27
C LEU A 233 -15.77 3.96 -23.41
N CYS A 234 -15.83 4.30 -22.13
CA CYS A 234 -16.89 3.81 -21.23
C CYS A 234 -18.27 4.36 -21.63
N ALA A 235 -18.35 5.60 -22.10
CA ALA A 235 -19.58 6.20 -22.61
C ALA A 235 -20.08 5.49 -23.88
N GLN A 236 -19.18 5.11 -24.80
CA GLN A 236 -19.51 4.33 -26.00
C GLN A 236 -20.06 2.94 -25.64
N GLU A 237 -19.56 2.34 -24.56
CA GLU A 237 -20.07 1.06 -24.02
C GLU A 237 -21.34 1.23 -23.15
N GLY A 238 -21.86 2.45 -23.03
CA GLY A 238 -23.10 2.75 -22.31
C GLY A 238 -22.99 2.68 -20.79
N LEU A 239 -21.78 2.88 -20.22
CA LEU A 239 -21.60 2.93 -18.78
C LEU A 239 -22.17 4.24 -18.21
N SER A 240 -22.82 4.14 -17.04
CA SER A 240 -23.23 5.30 -16.26
C SER A 240 -22.05 5.87 -15.48
N THR A 241 -22.12 7.15 -15.11
CA THR A 241 -21.07 7.78 -14.29
C THR A 241 -20.95 7.09 -12.94
N GLU A 242 -22.07 6.71 -12.32
CA GLU A 242 -22.08 5.95 -11.07
C GLU A 242 -21.30 4.63 -11.16
N VAL A 243 -21.51 3.84 -12.22
CA VAL A 243 -20.76 2.58 -12.41
C VAL A 243 -19.29 2.89 -12.66
N PHE A 244 -18.98 3.90 -13.48
CA PHE A 244 -17.61 4.29 -13.78
C PHE A 244 -16.81 4.68 -12.54
N VAL A 245 -17.37 5.52 -11.66
CA VAL A 245 -16.64 5.99 -10.46
C VAL A 245 -16.46 4.88 -9.43
N LYS A 246 -17.37 3.89 -9.36
CA LYS A 246 -17.22 2.72 -8.48
C LYS A 246 -16.02 1.84 -8.85
N GLU A 247 -15.48 2.00 -10.06
CA GLU A 247 -14.29 1.28 -10.50
C GLU A 247 -12.98 1.93 -9.99
N PHE A 248 -13.04 3.12 -9.39
CA PHE A 248 -11.88 3.86 -8.86
C PHE A 248 -11.86 3.98 -7.33
N GLU A 249 -10.66 4.03 -6.74
CA GLU A 249 -10.47 4.49 -5.37
C GLU A 249 -10.93 5.94 -5.22
N GLY A 250 -11.58 6.26 -4.09
CA GLY A 250 -12.22 7.57 -3.87
C GLY A 250 -13.49 7.80 -4.70
N GLY A 251 -14.03 6.79 -5.38
CA GLY A 251 -15.31 6.90 -6.11
C GLY A 251 -16.48 7.38 -5.24
N ASP A 252 -16.40 7.13 -3.93
CA ASP A 252 -17.30 7.59 -2.88
C ASP A 252 -17.11 9.07 -2.48
N MET A 253 -16.03 9.72 -2.90
CA MET A 253 -15.78 11.16 -2.73
C MET A 253 -16.43 12.02 -3.83
N VAL A 254 -16.83 11.40 -4.96
CA VAL A 254 -17.42 12.13 -6.09
C VAL A 254 -18.81 12.65 -5.75
N ASP A 255 -19.09 13.93 -6.02
CA ASP A 255 -20.39 14.56 -5.75
C ASP A 255 -21.57 13.80 -6.39
N GLU A 256 -22.68 13.69 -5.66
CA GLU A 256 -23.87 12.95 -6.09
C GLU A 256 -24.46 13.51 -7.40
N ARG A 257 -24.39 14.83 -7.62
CA ARG A 257 -24.88 15.47 -8.86
C ARG A 257 -24.07 14.99 -10.05
N LEU A 258 -22.74 14.88 -9.93
CA LEU A 258 -21.89 14.35 -11.00
C LEU A 258 -22.17 12.87 -11.25
N ARG A 259 -22.36 12.04 -10.19
CA ARG A 259 -22.68 10.61 -10.35
C ARG A 259 -24.00 10.36 -11.08
N ALA A 260 -24.98 11.22 -10.88
CA ALA A 260 -26.30 11.11 -11.51
C ALA A 260 -26.28 11.43 -13.02
N ARG A 261 -25.23 12.06 -13.54
CA ARG A 261 -25.11 12.39 -14.97
C ARG A 261 -24.73 11.16 -15.80
N SER A 262 -25.05 11.19 -17.10
CA SER A 262 -24.49 10.25 -18.07
C SER A 262 -23.05 10.63 -18.41
N LEU A 263 -22.13 9.66 -18.54
CA LEU A 263 -20.74 9.89 -18.96
C LEU A 263 -20.66 10.67 -20.27
N SER A 264 -21.53 10.35 -21.23
CA SER A 264 -21.60 11.03 -22.54
C SER A 264 -22.03 12.49 -22.47
N SER A 265 -22.61 12.92 -21.34
CA SER A 265 -23.10 14.28 -21.15
C SER A 265 -22.11 15.17 -20.38
N LEU A 266 -21.07 14.59 -19.76
CA LEU A 266 -20.09 15.33 -18.96
C LEU A 266 -19.29 16.27 -19.87
N ASN A 267 -19.27 17.56 -19.53
CA ASN A 267 -18.44 18.54 -20.20
C ASN A 267 -16.97 18.43 -19.71
N GLU A 268 -16.07 19.21 -20.33
CA GLU A 268 -14.63 19.13 -20.03
C GLU A 268 -14.28 19.53 -18.59
N GLU A 269 -14.95 20.54 -18.03
CA GLU A 269 -14.75 20.98 -16.65
C GLU A 269 -15.18 19.92 -15.65
N GLU A 270 -16.31 19.25 -15.90
CA GLU A 270 -16.82 18.16 -15.06
C GLU A 270 -15.93 16.91 -15.14
N ARG A 271 -15.39 16.61 -16.32
CA ARG A 271 -14.42 15.52 -16.50
C ARG A 271 -13.12 15.81 -15.73
N GLN A 272 -12.63 17.05 -15.78
CA GLN A 272 -11.46 17.50 -15.04
C GLN A 272 -11.71 17.44 -13.53
N GLN A 273 -12.85 17.96 -13.06
CA GLN A 273 -13.25 17.87 -11.66
C GLN A 273 -13.32 16.42 -11.18
N LEU A 274 -13.91 15.53 -12.00
CA LEU A 274 -13.99 14.11 -11.67
C LEU A 274 -12.60 13.47 -11.55
N TYR A 275 -11.68 13.80 -12.46
CA TYR A 275 -10.30 13.32 -12.40
C TYR A 275 -9.57 13.80 -11.14
N GLU A 276 -9.68 15.09 -10.81
CA GLU A 276 -9.02 15.68 -9.65
C GLU A 276 -9.52 15.08 -8.34
N VAL A 277 -10.84 14.86 -8.20
CA VAL A 277 -11.41 14.22 -7.01
C VAL A 277 -10.91 12.78 -6.86
N LEU A 278 -10.91 11.99 -7.94
CA LEU A 278 -10.42 10.60 -7.90
C LEU A 278 -8.90 10.51 -7.71
N LEU A 279 -8.15 11.55 -8.05
CA LEU A 279 -6.70 11.63 -7.85
C LEU A 279 -6.31 11.94 -6.40
N GLN A 280 -7.24 12.47 -5.59
CA GLN A 280 -7.02 12.73 -4.17
C GLN A 280 -7.07 11.46 -3.31
N ALA A 281 -7.57 10.35 -3.85
CA ALA A 281 -7.57 9.07 -3.15
C ALA A 281 -6.14 8.55 -2.95
N ASP A 282 -5.90 7.85 -1.84
CA ASP A 282 -4.61 7.19 -1.64
C ASP A 282 -4.42 6.05 -2.65
N GLU A 283 -3.20 5.87 -3.13
CA GLU A 283 -2.84 4.73 -3.99
C GLU A 283 -3.01 3.43 -3.18
N PRO A 284 -3.77 2.44 -3.67
CA PRO A 284 -4.07 1.25 -2.89
C PRO A 284 -2.80 0.42 -2.67
N GLU A 285 -2.62 -0.07 -1.45
CA GLU A 285 -1.47 -0.91 -1.09
C GLU A 285 -1.52 -2.24 -1.85
N ILE A 286 -0.43 -2.59 -2.52
CA ILE A 286 -0.32 -3.89 -3.21
C ILE A 286 -0.05 -4.98 -2.18
N SER A 287 -1.10 -5.72 -1.82
CA SER A 287 -0.97 -6.85 -0.91
C SER A 287 -0.28 -8.04 -1.58
N LEU A 288 0.98 -8.28 -1.21
CA LEU A 288 1.76 -9.43 -1.70
C LEU A 288 1.62 -10.64 -0.77
N PHE A 289 1.69 -11.83 -1.36
CA PHE A 289 1.85 -13.06 -0.59
C PHE A 289 3.27 -13.15 -0.01
N THR A 290 3.34 -13.63 1.22
CA THR A 290 4.56 -13.87 1.98
C THR A 290 5.13 -15.25 1.68
N GLY A 291 6.41 -15.45 2.00
CA GLY A 291 7.04 -16.77 1.88
C GLY A 291 6.31 -17.85 2.65
N ASP A 292 5.77 -17.53 3.85
CA ASP A 292 5.05 -18.49 4.69
C ASP A 292 3.66 -18.85 4.11
N GLU A 293 3.04 -17.96 3.33
CA GLU A 293 1.79 -18.26 2.61
C GLU A 293 2.07 -19.20 1.44
N TYR A 294 3.11 -18.97 0.64
CA TYR A 294 3.52 -19.92 -0.41
C TYR A 294 3.97 -21.27 0.16
N LEU A 295 4.73 -21.27 1.25
CA LEU A 295 5.16 -22.50 1.92
C LEU A 295 3.96 -23.33 2.36
N ARG A 296 3.01 -22.74 3.11
CA ARG A 296 1.81 -23.44 3.59
C ARG A 296 0.94 -23.94 2.44
N ARG A 297 0.88 -23.21 1.32
CA ARG A 297 0.17 -23.67 0.12
C ARG A 297 0.86 -24.90 -0.50
N LEU A 298 2.17 -24.84 -0.70
CA LEU A 298 2.93 -25.93 -1.30
C LEU A 298 2.94 -27.19 -0.43
N GLN A 299 2.95 -27.03 0.90
CA GLN A 299 2.86 -28.15 1.86
C GLN A 299 1.54 -28.94 1.78
N GLN A 300 0.49 -28.40 1.16
CA GLN A 300 -0.74 -29.15 0.89
C GLN A 300 -0.62 -30.02 -0.38
N VAL A 301 0.40 -29.79 -1.19
CA VAL A 301 0.64 -30.45 -2.48
C VAL A 301 1.81 -31.42 -2.40
N ASP A 302 2.93 -31.01 -1.78
CA ASP A 302 4.15 -31.80 -1.68
C ASP A 302 5.04 -31.37 -0.48
N GLU A 303 6.02 -32.19 -0.10
CA GLU A 303 6.97 -31.88 0.95
C GLU A 303 7.98 -30.80 0.51
N VAL A 304 8.10 -29.73 1.30
CA VAL A 304 9.06 -28.63 1.08
C VAL A 304 10.23 -28.77 2.04
N LYS A 305 11.42 -29.10 1.52
CA LYS A 305 12.65 -29.34 2.30
C LYS A 305 13.34 -28.06 2.73
N ASP A 306 13.41 -27.09 1.82
CA ASP A 306 13.96 -25.76 2.07
C ASP A 306 13.25 -24.73 1.20
N TYR A 307 13.27 -23.47 1.62
CA TYR A 307 12.72 -22.37 0.84
C TYR A 307 13.46 -21.05 1.06
N GLY A 308 13.32 -20.17 0.08
CA GLY A 308 13.77 -18.80 0.14
C GLY A 308 12.73 -17.88 -0.48
N PHE A 309 12.67 -16.65 0.01
CA PHE A 309 11.65 -15.70 -0.38
C PHE A 309 12.22 -14.29 -0.47
N ALA A 310 11.74 -13.53 -1.46
CA ALA A 310 11.96 -12.09 -1.54
C ALA A 310 10.81 -11.43 -2.29
N SER A 311 10.39 -10.26 -1.83
CA SER A 311 9.44 -9.42 -2.52
C SER A 311 9.85 -7.95 -2.46
N GLU A 312 9.36 -7.15 -3.41
CA GLU A 312 9.56 -5.70 -3.45
C GLU A 312 8.44 -5.04 -4.25
N THR A 313 7.95 -3.91 -3.73
CA THR A 313 7.00 -3.02 -4.40
C THR A 313 7.77 -1.81 -4.91
N VAL A 314 7.58 -1.44 -6.17
CA VAL A 314 8.33 -0.38 -6.86
C VAL A 314 7.36 0.44 -7.70
N LYS A 315 7.56 1.76 -7.78
CA LYS A 315 6.87 2.58 -8.79
C LYS A 315 7.48 2.35 -10.17
N ASP A 316 6.65 2.34 -11.21
CA ASP A 316 7.16 2.25 -12.58
C ASP A 316 8.10 3.42 -12.91
N ALA A 317 8.88 3.30 -13.98
CA ALA A 317 9.91 4.29 -14.32
C ALA A 317 9.35 5.70 -14.59
N LYS A 318 8.04 5.80 -14.88
CA LYS A 318 7.35 7.08 -15.12
C LYS A 318 6.57 7.57 -13.89
N GLY A 319 6.56 6.81 -12.80
CA GLY A 319 5.84 7.11 -11.56
C GLY A 319 4.31 6.99 -11.66
N TYR A 320 3.78 6.44 -12.76
CA TYR A 320 2.35 6.35 -13.02
C TYR A 320 1.67 5.27 -12.19
N PHE A 321 2.28 4.12 -11.98
CA PHE A 321 1.68 3.05 -11.16
C PHE A 321 2.73 2.27 -10.38
N ALA A 322 2.35 1.82 -9.18
CA ALA A 322 3.10 0.82 -8.45
C ALA A 322 2.92 -0.58 -9.09
N TYR A 323 3.99 -1.35 -9.14
CA TYR A 323 3.98 -2.77 -9.40
C TYR A 323 4.74 -3.48 -8.30
N ALA A 324 4.51 -4.77 -8.15
CA ALA A 324 5.18 -5.57 -7.15
C ALA A 324 5.66 -6.89 -7.74
N ILE A 325 6.85 -7.33 -7.30
CA ILE A 325 7.42 -8.61 -7.72
C ILE A 325 7.66 -9.45 -6.49
N THR A 326 7.24 -10.71 -6.58
CA THR A 326 7.50 -11.74 -5.58
C THR A 326 8.26 -12.89 -6.19
N VAL A 327 9.30 -13.35 -5.50
CA VAL A 327 10.09 -14.52 -5.88
C VAL A 327 10.12 -15.47 -4.69
N PHE A 328 9.56 -16.66 -4.88
CA PHE A 328 9.60 -17.77 -3.94
C PHE A 328 10.39 -18.92 -4.57
N ALA A 329 11.39 -19.43 -3.87
CA ALA A 329 12.25 -20.52 -4.34
C ALA A 329 12.18 -21.67 -3.33
N ALA A 330 12.10 -22.91 -3.78
CA ALA A 330 11.98 -24.08 -2.92
C ALA A 330 12.78 -25.29 -3.43
N ASP A 331 13.08 -26.18 -2.50
CA ASP A 331 13.52 -27.55 -2.73
C ASP A 331 12.37 -28.50 -2.35
N LEU A 332 11.66 -28.99 -3.35
CA LEU A 332 10.56 -29.95 -3.19
C LEU A 332 11.08 -31.38 -3.21
N GLU A 333 10.35 -32.30 -2.59
CA GLU A 333 10.64 -33.72 -2.75
C GLU A 333 10.38 -34.20 -4.18
N SER A 334 9.29 -33.76 -4.79
CA SER A 334 8.88 -34.11 -6.14
C SER A 334 8.28 -32.93 -6.90
N ILE A 335 8.85 -32.64 -8.06
CA ILE A 335 8.28 -31.64 -8.98
C ILE A 335 7.27 -32.25 -9.99
N THR A 336 7.04 -33.56 -9.93
CA THR A 336 6.14 -34.27 -10.85
C THR A 336 4.67 -33.81 -10.84
N PRO A 337 4.12 -33.22 -9.75
CA PRO A 337 2.76 -32.69 -9.76
C PRO A 337 2.59 -31.43 -10.60
N PHE A 338 3.68 -30.77 -11.02
CA PHE A 338 3.64 -29.46 -11.65
C PHE A 338 3.89 -29.51 -13.15
N PHE A 339 3.28 -28.58 -13.87
CA PHE A 339 3.46 -28.49 -15.31
C PHE A 339 4.78 -27.81 -15.61
N THR A 340 5.64 -28.52 -16.33
CA THR A 340 6.92 -28.00 -16.82
C THR A 340 6.81 -27.83 -18.34
N PRO A 341 6.92 -26.62 -18.88
CA PRO A 341 6.85 -26.43 -20.33
C PRO A 341 7.94 -27.24 -21.06
N LYS A 342 7.64 -27.68 -22.29
CA LYS A 342 8.42 -28.66 -23.09
C LYS A 342 9.93 -28.35 -23.27
N GLU A 343 10.38 -27.13 -22.99
CA GLU A 343 11.79 -26.71 -23.10
C GLU A 343 12.51 -26.54 -21.74
N GLY A 344 11.92 -27.04 -20.65
CA GLY A 344 12.47 -26.95 -19.30
C GLY A 344 13.77 -27.74 -19.12
N VAL A 345 14.58 -27.30 -18.16
CA VAL A 345 15.77 -28.05 -17.74
C VAL A 345 15.34 -29.20 -16.84
N GLU A 346 15.90 -30.40 -17.06
CA GLU A 346 15.67 -31.56 -16.19
C GLU A 346 15.87 -31.16 -14.73
N ASN A 347 14.83 -31.38 -13.89
CA ASN A 347 14.82 -31.15 -12.44
C ASN A 347 14.59 -29.71 -11.94
N LEU A 348 14.01 -28.81 -12.73
CA LEU A 348 13.54 -27.50 -12.24
C LEU A 348 12.18 -27.12 -12.82
N THR A 349 11.25 -26.76 -11.93
CA THR A 349 9.96 -26.14 -12.27
C THR A 349 9.98 -24.67 -11.88
N VAL A 350 9.48 -23.78 -12.75
CA VAL A 350 9.28 -22.35 -12.46
C VAL A 350 7.89 -22.05 -12.95
N ILE A 351 7.15 -21.37 -12.11
CA ILE A 351 5.84 -20.85 -12.43
C ILE A 351 5.97 -19.34 -12.42
N SER A 352 6.09 -18.77 -13.62
CA SER A 352 5.93 -17.34 -13.80
C SER A 352 4.43 -17.02 -13.78
N CYS A 353 4.04 -15.98 -13.07
CA CYS A 353 2.66 -15.55 -13.00
C CYS A 353 2.55 -14.02 -13.01
N VAL A 354 1.39 -13.55 -13.45
CA VAL A 354 1.04 -12.14 -13.46
C VAL A 354 -0.31 -11.98 -12.78
N ASN A 355 -0.38 -11.12 -11.76
CA ASN A 355 -1.55 -11.02 -10.89
C ASN A 355 -2.02 -12.42 -10.41
N SER A 356 -1.04 -13.27 -10.07
CA SER A 356 -1.25 -14.66 -9.65
C SER A 356 -1.91 -15.59 -10.69
N SER A 357 -1.93 -15.19 -11.97
CA SER A 357 -2.32 -16.06 -13.10
C SER A 357 -1.05 -16.66 -13.74
N PRO A 358 -0.85 -17.98 -13.72
CA PRO A 358 0.36 -18.62 -14.25
C PRO A 358 0.44 -18.55 -15.78
N LEU A 359 1.65 -18.29 -16.28
CA LEU A 359 2.00 -18.32 -17.70
C LEU A 359 2.19 -19.76 -18.17
N LEU A 360 2.00 -20.00 -19.47
CA LEU A 360 2.21 -21.31 -20.08
C LEU A 360 3.64 -21.53 -20.58
N SER A 361 4.24 -20.52 -21.19
CA SER A 361 5.56 -20.63 -21.83
C SER A 361 6.71 -20.17 -20.93
N ASN A 362 6.43 -19.47 -19.82
CA ASN A 362 7.42 -18.81 -18.96
C ASN A 362 8.38 -17.87 -19.74
N VAL A 363 7.99 -17.37 -20.93
CA VAL A 363 8.84 -16.54 -21.79
C VAL A 363 8.67 -15.05 -21.49
N TRP A 364 9.77 -14.37 -21.20
CA TRP A 364 9.79 -12.95 -20.83
C TRP A 364 10.65 -12.13 -21.82
N TYR A 365 10.14 -11.03 -22.37
CA TYR A 365 10.86 -10.23 -23.37
C TYR A 365 11.42 -8.93 -22.80
N GLY A 366 12.62 -8.50 -23.21
CA GLY A 366 13.21 -7.23 -22.77
C GLY A 366 13.86 -6.43 -23.89
N SER A 367 14.25 -5.18 -23.61
CA SER A 367 14.72 -4.22 -24.62
C SER A 367 16.03 -4.59 -25.33
N LYS A 368 16.76 -5.60 -24.83
CA LYS A 368 18.00 -6.11 -25.42
C LYS A 368 17.88 -7.55 -25.96
N GLY A 369 16.66 -8.07 -26.12
CA GLY A 369 16.37 -9.41 -26.64
C GLY A 369 15.40 -10.23 -25.77
N THR A 370 15.13 -11.47 -26.19
CA THR A 370 14.31 -12.44 -25.46
C THR A 370 15.04 -12.93 -24.21
N TYR A 371 14.45 -12.71 -23.02
CA TYR A 371 14.96 -13.24 -21.76
C TYR A 371 14.14 -14.46 -21.37
N TYR A 372 14.57 -15.63 -21.81
CA TYR A 372 13.98 -16.83 -21.27
C TYR A 372 14.31 -16.93 -19.77
N VAL A 373 13.29 -17.06 -18.94
CA VAL A 373 13.42 -17.67 -17.60
C VAL A 373 14.12 -19.05 -17.77
N TYR A 374 13.98 -19.67 -18.94
CA TYR A 374 14.58 -20.95 -19.32
C TYR A 374 15.07 -21.03 -20.77
N ALA A 375 16.32 -20.67 -21.04
CA ALA A 375 16.94 -21.21 -22.25
C ALA A 375 18.37 -21.65 -21.95
N SER A 376 18.80 -22.69 -22.63
CA SER A 376 19.90 -23.60 -22.30
C SER A 376 21.32 -23.07 -22.54
N GLN A 377 21.56 -21.76 -22.58
CA GLN A 377 22.91 -21.22 -22.79
C GLN A 377 23.34 -20.23 -21.70
N SER A 378 24.64 -20.21 -21.44
CA SER A 378 25.38 -19.80 -20.23
C SER A 378 25.22 -18.35 -19.72
N LYS A 379 24.21 -17.61 -20.19
CA LYS A 379 23.85 -16.22 -19.81
C LYS A 379 22.41 -16.06 -19.29
N ASN A 380 21.69 -17.15 -19.01
CA ASN A 380 20.26 -17.13 -18.69
C ASN A 380 19.97 -17.38 -17.21
N LEU A 381 18.72 -17.14 -16.78
CA LEU A 381 18.27 -17.25 -15.39
C LEU A 381 18.63 -18.59 -14.74
N TYR A 382 18.50 -19.69 -15.48
CA TYR A 382 18.92 -21.01 -15.04
C TYR A 382 20.42 -21.08 -14.71
N GLY A 383 21.27 -20.52 -15.59
CA GLY A 383 22.70 -20.40 -15.32
C GLY A 383 23.00 -19.49 -14.12
N TYR A 384 22.15 -18.49 -13.86
CA TYR A 384 22.21 -17.67 -12.65
C TYR A 384 21.84 -18.47 -11.40
N ILE A 385 20.76 -19.27 -11.47
CA ILE A 385 20.34 -20.20 -10.40
C ILE A 385 21.50 -21.15 -10.11
N LEU A 386 21.96 -21.95 -11.07
CA LEU A 386 23.06 -22.90 -10.89
C LEU A 386 24.34 -22.27 -10.32
N LYS A 387 24.73 -21.07 -10.79
CA LYS A 387 25.96 -20.40 -10.33
C LYS A 387 25.83 -19.78 -8.94
N LYS A 388 24.63 -19.40 -8.50
CA LYS A 388 24.41 -18.62 -7.28
C LYS A 388 23.67 -19.38 -6.19
N SER A 389 22.91 -20.42 -6.52
CA SER A 389 22.28 -21.29 -5.54
C SER A 389 23.35 -22.19 -4.91
N LYS A 390 23.71 -21.89 -3.68
CA LYS A 390 24.53 -22.78 -2.85
C LYS A 390 23.71 -23.99 -2.29
N GLY A 391 22.38 -23.99 -2.43
CA GLY A 391 21.45 -25.08 -2.09
C GLY A 391 20.77 -25.68 -3.34
N LYS A 392 20.14 -26.86 -3.21
CA LYS A 392 19.32 -27.44 -4.29
C LYS A 392 18.04 -26.61 -4.41
N CYS A 393 17.77 -26.10 -5.61
CA CYS A 393 16.53 -25.38 -5.94
C CYS A 393 15.95 -26.13 -7.13
N ASN A 394 14.79 -26.74 -6.95
CA ASN A 394 14.07 -27.43 -8.03
C ASN A 394 12.69 -26.81 -8.29
N PHE A 395 12.29 -25.79 -7.52
CA PHE A 395 11.01 -25.12 -7.69
C PHE A 395 11.11 -23.59 -7.51
N LEU A 396 10.42 -22.82 -8.35
CA LEU A 396 10.36 -21.36 -8.27
C LEU A 396 8.95 -20.86 -8.60
N ILE A 397 8.45 -19.89 -7.86
CA ILE A 397 7.31 -19.05 -8.25
C ILE A 397 7.81 -17.63 -8.41
N VAL A 398 7.43 -17.01 -9.52
CA VAL A 398 7.68 -15.59 -9.77
C VAL A 398 6.36 -14.91 -10.09
N ASP A 399 5.87 -14.08 -9.19
CA ASP A 399 4.61 -13.35 -9.37
C ASP A 399 4.87 -11.87 -9.59
N LEU A 400 4.39 -11.34 -10.71
CA LEU A 400 4.40 -9.92 -11.03
C LEU A 400 2.97 -9.37 -10.89
N ALA A 401 2.75 -8.58 -9.86
CA ALA A 401 1.48 -7.88 -9.67
C ALA A 401 1.56 -6.47 -10.29
N LEU A 402 0.67 -6.16 -11.24
CA LEU A 402 0.54 -4.82 -11.82
C LEU A 402 -0.87 -4.56 -12.39
N PRO A 403 -1.31 -3.30 -12.45
CA PRO A 403 -2.66 -2.96 -12.88
C PRO A 403 -2.90 -3.06 -14.40
N LYS A 404 -1.82 -3.11 -15.21
CA LYS A 404 -1.95 -3.24 -16.66
C LYS A 404 -0.78 -4.03 -17.24
N PRO A 405 -0.88 -5.37 -17.28
CA PRO A 405 0.19 -6.19 -17.82
C PRO A 405 0.43 -5.92 -19.31
N PRO A 406 1.69 -5.71 -19.74
CA PRO A 406 2.05 -5.54 -21.15
C PRO A 406 2.13 -6.89 -21.88
N TRP A 407 0.99 -7.55 -22.04
CA TRP A 407 0.87 -8.80 -22.79
C TRP A 407 1.25 -8.62 -24.26
N ILE A 408 1.96 -9.59 -24.83
CA ILE A 408 2.32 -9.60 -26.25
C ILE A 408 1.20 -10.19 -27.10
N ASN A 409 0.47 -11.16 -26.54
CA ASN A 409 -0.62 -11.85 -27.19
C ASN A 409 -1.80 -12.07 -26.25
N TYR A 410 -2.88 -12.61 -26.82
CA TYR A 410 -4.15 -12.81 -26.14
C TYR A 410 -4.20 -14.07 -25.26
N SER A 411 -3.38 -15.10 -25.53
CA SER A 411 -3.20 -16.26 -24.64
C SER A 411 -2.57 -15.89 -23.30
N LYS A 412 -1.97 -14.69 -23.21
CA LYS A 412 -1.25 -14.23 -22.02
C LYS A 412 -0.15 -15.19 -21.62
N ASP A 413 0.50 -15.81 -22.60
CA ASP A 413 1.66 -16.67 -22.36
C ASP A 413 2.98 -15.87 -22.35
N GLU A 414 2.99 -14.69 -22.98
CA GLU A 414 4.18 -13.86 -23.20
C GLU A 414 4.02 -12.42 -22.71
N LEU A 415 5.07 -11.93 -22.03
CA LEU A 415 5.07 -10.62 -21.36
C LEU A 415 6.33 -9.79 -21.68
N ILE A 416 6.17 -8.47 -21.87
CA ILE A 416 7.29 -7.53 -21.94
C ILE A 416 7.75 -7.14 -20.51
N VAL A 417 8.94 -7.59 -20.10
CA VAL A 417 9.47 -7.39 -18.73
C VAL A 417 10.66 -6.44 -18.63
N GLY A 418 11.05 -5.78 -19.73
CA GLY A 418 12.31 -5.03 -19.80
C GLY A 418 12.55 -4.06 -18.64
N VAL A 419 11.50 -3.39 -18.16
CA VAL A 419 11.54 -2.45 -17.03
C VAL A 419 11.61 -3.12 -15.65
N TYR A 420 11.19 -4.38 -15.54
CA TYR A 420 11.08 -5.15 -14.30
C TYR A 420 12.31 -6.04 -14.04
N LEU A 421 13.15 -6.24 -15.05
CA LEU A 421 14.21 -7.25 -15.06
C LEU A 421 15.28 -7.05 -13.96
N ASN A 422 15.63 -5.80 -13.64
CA ASN A 422 16.63 -5.53 -12.60
C ASN A 422 16.10 -5.85 -11.19
N THR A 423 14.86 -5.43 -10.91
CA THR A 423 14.15 -5.77 -9.67
C THR A 423 14.04 -7.29 -9.54
N PHE A 424 13.62 -7.97 -10.60
CA PHE A 424 13.55 -9.43 -10.62
C PHE A 424 14.89 -10.10 -10.30
N LYS A 425 15.99 -9.71 -10.97
CA LYS A 425 17.33 -10.27 -10.71
C LYS A 425 17.78 -10.06 -9.25
N LYS A 426 17.51 -8.88 -8.70
CA LYS A 426 17.79 -8.54 -7.29
C LYS A 426 17.02 -9.47 -6.35
N LEU A 427 15.71 -9.65 -6.59
CA LEU A 427 14.84 -10.48 -5.76
C LEU A 427 15.17 -11.96 -5.86
N LEU A 428 15.42 -12.47 -7.07
CA LEU A 428 15.86 -13.85 -7.25
C LEU A 428 17.15 -14.14 -6.47
N LYS A 429 18.14 -13.24 -6.56
CA LYS A 429 19.37 -13.38 -5.77
C LYS A 429 19.08 -13.48 -4.28
N LYS A 430 18.17 -12.64 -3.76
CA LYS A 430 17.76 -12.66 -2.34
C LYS A 430 17.07 -13.99 -1.99
N ALA A 431 16.11 -14.44 -2.80
CA ALA A 431 15.40 -15.70 -2.57
C ALA A 431 16.34 -16.92 -2.60
N LEU A 432 17.22 -17.04 -3.60
CA LEU A 432 18.20 -18.13 -3.69
C LEU A 432 19.26 -18.10 -2.56
N ASN A 433 19.64 -16.91 -2.10
CA ASN A 433 20.49 -16.78 -0.91
C ASN A 433 19.78 -17.22 0.38
N GLY A 434 18.44 -17.18 0.39
CA GLY A 434 17.60 -17.76 1.44
C GLY A 434 17.75 -19.28 1.51
N LEU A 435 17.56 -19.96 0.37
CA LEU A 435 17.71 -21.43 0.24
C LEU A 435 19.07 -21.94 0.70
N SER A 436 20.13 -21.25 0.29
CA SER A 436 21.50 -21.72 0.54
C SER A 436 22.01 -21.54 1.96
N ARG A 437 21.29 -20.78 2.77
CA ARG A 437 21.56 -20.74 4.20
C ARG A 437 21.08 -22.02 4.90
N GLY A 438 20.49 -22.96 4.15
CA GLY A 438 20.41 -24.39 4.44
C GLY A 438 20.36 -24.65 5.92
N THR A 439 19.26 -24.24 6.56
CA THR A 439 19.04 -24.31 8.02
C THR A 439 20.32 -24.27 8.88
N ARG A 440 21.31 -23.42 8.56
CA ARG A 440 22.42 -23.06 9.44
C ARG A 440 21.82 -22.13 10.47
N SER A 441 21.06 -22.73 11.39
CA SER A 441 20.88 -22.27 12.75
C SER A 441 20.73 -20.75 12.90
N HIS A 442 19.92 -20.11 12.06
CA HIS A 442 18.91 -19.22 12.62
C HIS A 442 17.77 -20.14 13.03
N ASN A 443 17.99 -20.88 14.11
CA ASN A 443 17.09 -21.85 14.74
C ASN A 443 15.71 -21.91 14.07
N SER A 444 15.65 -22.73 13.02
CA SER A 444 14.47 -23.18 12.32
C SER A 444 14.28 -24.68 12.55
N ARG A 445 14.59 -25.18 13.76
CA ARG A 445 13.51 -25.86 14.48
C ARG A 445 12.40 -24.84 14.49
N GLY A 446 11.28 -25.14 13.84
CA GLY A 446 10.32 -24.14 13.38
C GLY A 446 10.28 -22.92 14.28
N ARG A 447 10.16 -21.72 13.71
CA ARG A 447 9.41 -20.73 14.46
C ARG A 447 8.00 -21.32 14.65
N VAL A 448 7.82 -22.18 15.66
CA VAL A 448 7.03 -21.74 16.81
C VAL A 448 7.43 -20.29 16.95
N CYS A 449 6.64 -19.38 16.34
CA CYS A 449 6.73 -17.95 16.61
C CYS A 449 7.03 -17.94 18.11
N SER A 450 8.22 -17.47 18.52
CA SER A 450 8.64 -17.66 19.92
C SER A 450 7.43 -17.30 20.75
N ARG A 451 7.06 -18.08 21.77
CA ARG A 451 5.73 -17.94 22.38
C ARG A 451 5.37 -16.45 22.63
N ALA A 452 6.39 -15.63 22.93
CA ALA A 452 6.38 -14.16 22.84
C ALA A 452 5.86 -13.51 21.53
N ARG A 453 6.40 -13.81 20.34
CA ARG A 453 5.86 -13.30 19.06
C ARG A 453 4.45 -13.78 18.74
N GLN A 454 4.10 -15.02 19.10
CA GLN A 454 2.73 -15.54 18.96
C GLN A 454 1.75 -14.74 19.82
N GLU A 455 2.10 -14.50 21.08
CA GLU A 455 1.30 -13.68 21.99
C GLU A 455 1.31 -12.20 21.61
N LEU A 456 2.43 -11.69 21.07
CA LEU A 456 2.50 -10.34 20.49
C LEU A 456 1.52 -10.20 19.32
N GLU A 457 1.50 -11.14 18.38
CA GLU A 457 0.59 -11.13 17.23
C GLU A 457 -0.88 -11.19 17.67
N LYS A 458 -1.22 -12.02 18.67
CA LYS A 458 -2.56 -12.03 19.29
C LYS A 458 -2.92 -10.68 19.90
N GLU A 459 -1.98 -10.04 20.60
CA GLU A 459 -2.21 -8.73 21.21
C GLU A 459 -2.37 -7.62 20.16
N ILE A 460 -1.62 -7.68 19.04
CA ILE A 460 -1.81 -6.77 17.89
C ILE A 460 -3.21 -6.97 17.28
N ILE A 461 -3.64 -8.21 17.03
CA ILE A 461 -4.98 -8.51 16.50
C ILE A 461 -6.07 -8.00 17.46
N ARG A 462 -5.88 -8.16 18.78
CA ARG A 462 -6.81 -7.64 19.79
C ARG A 462 -6.93 -6.12 19.70
N ARG A 463 -5.81 -5.41 19.57
CA ARG A 463 -5.79 -3.94 19.41
C ARG A 463 -6.46 -3.49 18.11
N ILE A 464 -6.27 -4.21 17.01
CA ILE A 464 -6.99 -3.95 15.76
C ILE A 464 -8.51 -4.08 15.94
N ARG A 465 -8.98 -5.06 16.71
CA ARG A 465 -10.42 -5.19 17.03
C ARG A 465 -10.93 -4.00 17.83
N LEU A 466 -10.20 -3.57 18.85
CA LEU A 466 -10.55 -2.38 19.65
C LEU A 466 -10.67 -1.13 18.76
N LEU A 467 -9.68 -0.89 17.89
CA LEU A 467 -9.71 0.24 16.97
C LEU A 467 -10.93 0.21 16.04
N ARG A 468 -11.32 -0.97 15.56
CA ARG A 468 -12.51 -1.12 14.70
C ARG A 468 -13.82 -0.94 15.46
N GLU A 469 -13.87 -1.35 16.72
CA GLU A 469 -15.07 -1.26 17.56
C GLU A 469 -15.33 0.17 18.04
N TYR A 470 -14.28 0.88 18.47
CA TYR A 470 -14.39 2.20 19.10
C TYR A 470 -14.00 3.36 18.18
N GLY A 471 -13.42 3.09 17.01
CA GLY A 471 -12.85 4.12 16.11
C GLY A 471 -11.48 4.64 16.54
N GLU A 472 -11.13 4.50 17.81
CA GLU A 472 -9.82 4.82 18.40
C GLU A 472 -9.43 3.77 19.45
N ILE A 473 -8.16 3.77 19.90
CA ILE A 473 -7.72 2.88 20.98
C ILE A 473 -8.09 3.50 22.33
N PRO A 474 -8.85 2.80 23.19
CA PRO A 474 -9.22 3.29 24.51
C PRO A 474 -8.00 3.79 25.31
N PRO A 475 -8.11 4.91 26.05
CA PRO A 475 -6.97 5.53 26.75
C PRO A 475 -6.22 4.58 27.72
N ASP A 476 -6.93 3.65 28.35
CA ASP A 476 -6.38 2.65 29.28
C ASP A 476 -5.62 1.52 28.59
N GLU A 477 -5.72 1.40 27.27
CA GLU A 477 -5.03 0.41 26.44
C GLU A 477 -3.69 0.91 25.88
N TRP A 478 -3.35 2.18 26.07
CA TRP A 478 -2.09 2.75 25.61
C TRP A 478 -0.90 2.14 26.36
N ILE A 479 0.10 1.67 25.62
CA ILE A 479 1.25 0.98 26.20
C ILE A 479 2.56 1.35 25.48
N PRO A 480 3.65 1.62 26.22
CA PRO A 480 4.96 1.76 25.60
C PRO A 480 5.40 0.42 24.99
N GLN A 481 6.24 0.44 23.94
CA GLN A 481 6.81 -0.79 23.36
C GLN A 481 7.51 -1.67 24.40
N ASN A 482 8.21 -1.04 25.35
CA ASN A 482 8.81 -1.75 26.48
C ASN A 482 7.76 -2.32 27.45
N GLY A 483 6.64 -1.62 27.65
CA GLY A 483 5.50 -2.14 28.41
C GLY A 483 4.90 -3.37 27.74
N LEU A 484 4.79 -3.37 26.41
CA LEU A 484 4.31 -4.50 25.63
C LEU A 484 5.21 -5.73 25.80
N TRP A 485 6.54 -5.56 25.78
CA TRP A 485 7.48 -6.63 26.13
C TRP A 485 7.16 -7.25 27.50
N TYR A 486 6.97 -6.44 28.54
CA TYR A 486 6.68 -6.96 29.88
C TYR A 486 5.28 -7.57 30.01
N LYS A 487 4.27 -7.03 29.30
CA LYS A 487 2.93 -7.62 29.22
C LYS A 487 3.00 -9.03 28.65
N ILE A 488 3.70 -9.20 27.52
CA ILE A 488 3.90 -10.50 26.89
C ILE A 488 4.75 -11.42 27.77
N ARG A 489 5.83 -10.91 28.39
CA ARG A 489 6.66 -11.68 29.32
C ARG A 489 5.86 -12.26 30.48
N LYS A 490 4.88 -11.54 31.04
CA LYS A 490 3.98 -12.08 32.08
C LYS A 490 3.14 -13.26 31.62
N ILE A 491 2.76 -13.29 30.34
CA ILE A 491 1.96 -14.37 29.73
C ILE A 491 2.85 -15.59 29.42
N VAL A 492 4.07 -15.33 28.96
CA VAL A 492 4.96 -16.35 28.39
C VAL A 492 5.87 -16.98 29.44
N GLY A 493 6.34 -16.21 30.43
CA GLY A 493 7.23 -16.66 31.50
C GLY A 493 8.57 -15.91 31.55
N SER A 494 9.61 -16.60 32.03
CA SER A 494 10.98 -16.09 32.16
C SER A 494 11.62 -15.66 30.83
N ASP A 495 12.73 -14.91 30.86
CA ASP A 495 13.44 -14.50 29.62
C ASP A 495 13.90 -15.69 28.77
N ARG A 496 14.16 -16.83 29.42
CA ARG A 496 14.52 -18.09 28.75
C ARG A 496 13.33 -18.67 27.95
N GLU A 497 12.10 -18.45 28.42
CA GLU A 497 10.85 -18.92 27.79
C GLU A 497 10.34 -17.96 26.71
N MET A 498 10.75 -16.69 26.76
CA MET A 498 10.45 -15.71 25.70
C MET A 498 11.02 -16.14 24.33
N GLY A 499 12.16 -16.86 24.33
CA GLY A 499 12.77 -17.42 23.13
C GLY A 499 13.16 -16.38 22.07
N ILE A 500 13.24 -15.10 22.45
CA ILE A 500 13.60 -13.97 21.60
C ILE A 500 14.29 -12.90 22.44
N GLU A 501 15.32 -12.27 21.90
CA GLU A 501 15.96 -11.12 22.54
C GLU A 501 15.04 -9.90 22.54
N ARG A 502 15.10 -9.10 23.61
CA ARG A 502 14.27 -7.89 23.75
C ARG A 502 14.39 -6.95 22.56
N LYS A 503 15.61 -6.71 22.05
CA LYS A 503 15.83 -5.86 20.87
C LYS A 503 15.06 -6.41 19.66
N SER A 504 15.22 -7.70 19.36
CA SER A 504 14.52 -8.38 18.27
C SER A 504 12.99 -8.46 18.45
N PHE A 505 12.50 -8.39 19.68
CA PHE A 505 11.06 -8.26 19.95
C PHE A 505 10.56 -6.86 19.64
N LEU A 506 11.27 -5.83 20.09
CA LEU A 506 10.89 -4.43 19.82
C LEU A 506 10.86 -4.14 18.31
N ASP A 507 11.84 -4.67 17.57
CA ASP A 507 11.87 -4.60 16.10
C ASP A 507 10.66 -5.34 15.48
N ALA A 508 10.28 -6.50 16.04
CA ALA A 508 9.15 -7.29 15.55
C ALA A 508 7.78 -6.63 15.75
N ILE A 509 7.64 -5.67 16.69
CA ILE A 509 6.39 -4.94 16.87
C ILE A 509 6.04 -4.19 15.57
N ASP A 510 7.01 -3.51 14.97
CA ASP A 510 6.79 -2.74 13.75
C ASP A 510 6.47 -3.64 12.56
N ASP A 511 7.24 -4.71 12.40
CA ASP A 511 7.03 -5.71 11.35
C ASP A 511 5.63 -6.33 11.41
N ILE A 512 5.15 -6.66 12.61
CA ILE A 512 3.83 -7.30 12.79
C ILE A 512 2.72 -6.27 12.56
N CYS A 513 2.81 -5.05 13.09
CA CYS A 513 1.81 -4.02 12.82
C CYS A 513 1.67 -3.75 11.32
N LYS A 514 2.79 -3.55 10.62
CA LYS A 514 2.84 -3.33 9.16
C LYS A 514 2.27 -4.50 8.37
N ARG A 515 2.52 -5.74 8.80
CA ARG A 515 1.93 -6.94 8.18
C ARG A 515 0.40 -6.90 8.14
N TYR A 516 -0.23 -6.26 9.13
CA TYR A 516 -1.67 -6.07 9.20
C TYR A 516 -2.16 -4.73 8.63
N GLY A 517 -1.27 -3.94 8.02
CA GLY A 517 -1.62 -2.64 7.43
C GLY A 517 -1.84 -1.52 8.45
N TYR A 518 -1.33 -1.66 9.67
CA TYR A 518 -1.45 -0.64 10.72
C TYR A 518 -0.09 -0.12 11.16
N ARG A 519 -0.02 1.16 11.52
CA ARG A 519 1.11 1.71 12.26
C ARG A 519 0.98 1.36 13.75
N ARG A 520 2.11 1.37 14.47
CA ARG A 520 2.15 1.02 15.91
C ARG A 520 1.33 1.99 16.77
N ASP A 521 1.38 3.27 16.46
CA ASP A 521 0.66 4.36 17.12
C ASP A 521 -0.85 4.26 16.93
N GLN A 522 -1.33 3.87 15.74
CA GLN A 522 -2.76 3.58 15.49
C GLN A 522 -3.29 2.46 16.41
N LEU A 523 -2.40 1.60 16.90
CA LEU A 523 -2.73 0.50 17.81
C LEU A 523 -2.40 0.85 19.28
N GLY A 524 -2.17 2.13 19.60
CA GLY A 524 -1.89 2.60 20.96
C GLY A 524 -0.56 2.10 21.52
N ILE A 525 0.41 1.79 20.66
CA ILE A 525 1.75 1.33 21.06
C ILE A 525 2.73 2.49 20.90
N THR A 526 3.13 3.09 22.03
CA THR A 526 3.97 4.28 22.03
C THR A 526 5.45 3.96 22.06
N CYS A 527 6.23 4.81 21.39
CA CYS A 527 7.69 4.81 21.45
C CYS A 527 8.15 5.99 22.30
N ALA A 528 9.27 5.84 23.02
CA ALA A 528 9.87 6.98 23.72
C ALA A 528 10.21 8.09 22.70
N PRO A 529 10.00 9.38 23.04
CA PRO A 529 10.39 10.50 22.19
C PRO A 529 11.86 10.38 21.81
N ARG A 530 12.16 10.42 20.51
CA ARG A 530 13.55 10.27 20.01
C ARG A 530 14.24 11.59 19.68
N GLY A 531 13.52 12.71 19.76
CA GLY A 531 14.08 14.04 19.52
C GLY A 531 13.36 15.13 20.31
N GLU A 532 13.90 16.34 20.20
CA GLU A 532 13.37 17.56 20.78
C GLU A 532 13.13 18.59 19.68
N PHE A 533 12.05 19.35 19.83
CA PHE A 533 11.67 20.47 18.99
C PHE A 533 11.83 21.77 19.78
N TYR A 534 12.49 22.76 19.20
CA TYR A 534 12.84 24.01 19.85
C TYR A 534 12.16 25.16 19.13
N TYR A 535 11.39 25.98 19.86
CA TYR A 535 10.69 27.13 19.29
C TYR A 535 10.47 28.19 20.36
N ARG A 536 10.78 29.46 20.04
CA ARG A 536 10.61 30.62 20.94
C ARG A 536 11.25 30.48 22.32
N GLY A 537 12.44 29.89 22.40
CA GLY A 537 13.10 29.70 23.69
C GLY A 537 12.45 28.61 24.55
N GLU A 538 11.59 27.77 23.96
CA GLU A 538 11.01 26.59 24.62
C GLU A 538 11.46 25.30 23.92
N ASN A 539 11.45 24.19 24.66
CA ASN A 539 11.73 22.85 24.14
C ASN A 539 10.53 21.94 24.35
N TYR A 540 10.18 21.20 23.30
CA TYR A 540 9.04 20.31 23.26
C TYR A 540 9.52 18.89 22.89
N PRO A 541 9.00 17.86 23.56
CA PRO A 541 9.33 16.49 23.18
C PRO A 541 8.73 16.15 21.82
N LEU A 542 9.55 15.64 20.91
CA LEU A 542 9.06 15.15 19.61
C LEU A 542 8.38 13.79 19.83
N SER A 543 7.08 13.85 20.06
CA SER A 543 6.20 12.71 20.31
C SER A 543 5.03 12.70 19.31
N PHE A 544 4.38 11.54 19.18
CA PHE A 544 3.23 11.37 18.29
C PHE A 544 2.10 12.37 18.60
N GLU A 545 1.74 12.52 19.88
CA GLU A 545 0.65 13.41 20.31
C GLU A 545 0.92 14.88 19.97
N MET A 546 2.20 15.26 19.97
CA MET A 546 2.60 16.64 19.74
C MET A 546 2.87 16.95 18.26
N ILE A 547 3.08 15.95 17.40
CA ILE A 547 3.63 16.16 16.06
C ILE A 547 2.80 17.13 15.21
N LYS A 548 1.47 17.01 15.25
CA LYS A 548 0.55 17.92 14.54
C LYS A 548 0.63 19.34 15.06
N LYS A 549 0.73 19.50 16.38
CA LYS A 549 0.87 20.81 17.03
C LYS A 549 2.24 21.44 16.71
N LEU A 550 3.31 20.65 16.74
CA LEU A 550 4.67 21.10 16.45
C LEU A 550 4.84 21.45 14.97
N ALA A 551 4.25 20.66 14.07
CA ALA A 551 4.23 20.94 12.63
C ALA A 551 3.61 22.29 12.29
N ALA A 552 2.66 22.79 13.10
CA ALA A 552 2.03 24.09 12.92
C ALA A 552 2.86 25.27 13.49
N MET A 553 3.97 25.01 14.20
CA MET A 553 4.81 26.04 14.79
C MET A 553 5.91 26.51 13.83
N GLY A 554 6.24 27.80 13.92
CA GLY A 554 7.31 28.42 13.14
C GLY A 554 6.96 28.62 11.66
N THR A 555 7.50 29.67 11.05
CA THR A 555 7.44 29.87 9.60
C THR A 555 8.43 28.97 8.87
N ASP A 556 9.56 28.70 9.51
CA ASP A 556 10.66 27.90 9.00
C ASP A 556 11.06 26.85 10.04
N ILE A 557 11.27 25.61 9.61
CA ILE A 557 11.74 24.50 10.45
C ILE A 557 13.10 24.04 9.92
N VAL A 558 14.10 24.06 10.81
CA VAL A 558 15.47 23.67 10.51
C VAL A 558 15.78 22.34 11.20
N CYS A 559 15.97 21.29 10.40
CA CYS A 559 16.35 19.97 10.88
C CYS A 559 17.87 19.88 10.98
N ILE A 560 18.41 19.79 12.19
CA ILE A 560 19.87 19.74 12.42
C ILE A 560 20.27 18.33 12.84
N GLU A 561 21.26 17.75 12.16
CA GLU A 561 21.72 16.38 12.46
C GLU A 561 22.17 16.20 13.93
N LYS A 562 22.97 17.16 14.42
CA LYS A 562 23.58 17.16 15.76
C LYS A 562 22.61 17.70 16.82
N GLU A 563 22.37 16.92 17.88
CA GLU A 563 21.47 17.26 18.98
C GLU A 563 21.90 18.52 19.77
N GLY A 564 23.21 18.72 19.96
CA GLY A 564 23.73 19.83 20.76
C GLY A 564 23.49 21.22 20.13
N VAL A 565 23.36 21.28 18.80
CA VAL A 565 23.31 22.54 18.06
C VAL A 565 21.99 23.28 18.27
N PRO A 566 20.79 22.68 18.09
CA PRO A 566 19.52 23.34 18.45
C PRO A 566 19.49 23.89 19.87
N ARG A 567 20.07 23.16 20.84
CA ARG A 567 20.14 23.60 22.23
C ARG A 567 20.98 24.86 22.39
N ALA A 568 22.11 24.96 21.68
CA ALA A 568 22.95 26.16 21.68
C ALA A 568 22.28 27.37 20.98
N LEU A 569 21.36 27.11 20.04
CA LEU A 569 20.66 28.16 19.28
C LEU A 569 19.35 28.61 19.93
N LYS A 570 18.76 27.81 20.82
CA LYS A 570 17.44 28.00 21.44
C LYS A 570 17.20 29.44 21.93
N ASP A 571 18.10 29.97 22.74
CA ASP A 571 17.94 31.30 23.36
C ASP A 571 18.21 32.46 22.38
N ILE A 572 19.03 32.21 21.36
CA ILE A 572 19.39 33.20 20.33
C ILE A 572 18.24 33.36 19.33
N ALA A 573 17.57 32.25 19.01
CA ALA A 573 16.51 32.21 18.02
C ALA A 573 15.11 32.52 18.59
N LYS A 574 14.98 32.74 19.91
CA LYS A 574 13.68 32.91 20.59
C LYS A 574 12.81 34.03 19.99
N ASP A 575 13.46 35.07 19.46
CA ASP A 575 12.80 36.25 18.90
C ASP A 575 12.42 36.08 17.41
N TYR A 576 12.77 34.94 16.81
CA TYR A 576 12.51 34.63 15.41
C TYR A 576 11.45 33.53 15.29
N PRO A 577 10.62 33.55 14.22
CA PRO A 577 9.65 32.50 13.95
C PRO A 577 10.29 31.21 13.39
N VAL A 578 11.54 30.91 13.76
CA VAL A 578 12.29 29.74 13.28
C VAL A 578 12.24 28.67 14.37
N ALA A 579 11.88 27.45 13.98
CA ALA A 579 11.95 26.29 14.84
C ALA A 579 13.11 25.38 14.47
N PHE A 580 13.67 24.68 15.45
CA PHE A 580 14.69 23.66 15.24
C PHE A 580 14.21 22.31 15.71
N THR A 581 14.63 21.27 15.01
CA THR A 581 14.53 19.89 15.48
C THR A 581 15.84 19.20 15.20
N HIS A 582 16.11 18.10 15.90
CA HIS A 582 17.25 17.25 15.56
C HIS A 582 16.84 15.82 15.25
N SER A 583 17.65 15.16 14.43
CA SER A 583 17.39 13.79 13.98
C SER A 583 18.17 12.72 14.76
N ARG A 584 19.13 13.09 15.63
CA ARG A 584 20.06 12.13 16.29
C ARG A 584 20.62 11.11 15.27
N GLY A 585 21.07 11.59 14.10
CA GLY A 585 21.43 10.77 12.95
C GLY A 585 20.37 10.85 11.83
N PHE A 586 19.96 9.71 11.25
CA PHE A 586 18.93 9.69 10.21
C PHE A 586 17.54 10.10 10.74
N LEU A 587 16.78 10.82 9.91
CA LEU A 587 15.38 11.18 10.18
C LEU A 587 14.55 9.90 10.37
N VAL A 588 14.29 9.54 11.64
CA VAL A 588 13.36 8.47 12.02
C VAL A 588 11.93 8.80 11.57
N GLU A 589 11.05 7.80 11.60
CA GLU A 589 9.63 7.89 11.16
C GLU A 589 8.92 9.18 11.59
N TYR A 590 9.04 9.60 12.86
CA TYR A 590 8.43 10.84 13.36
C TYR A 590 9.07 12.13 12.85
N GLY A 591 10.36 12.11 12.54
CA GLY A 591 11.02 13.26 11.92
C GLY A 591 10.48 13.50 10.50
N VAL A 592 10.29 12.42 9.74
CA VAL A 592 9.69 12.46 8.40
C VAL A 592 8.24 12.95 8.46
N ASP A 593 7.44 12.40 9.39
CA ASP A 593 6.05 12.83 9.59
C ASP A 593 5.96 14.33 9.95
N LEU A 594 6.84 14.82 10.83
CA LEU A 594 6.88 16.23 11.21
C LEU A 594 7.14 17.11 9.99
N ILE A 595 8.12 16.74 9.16
CA ILE A 595 8.50 17.49 7.96
C ILE A 595 7.33 17.53 6.97
N ASN A 596 6.69 16.39 6.71
CA ASN A 596 5.58 16.31 5.77
C ASN A 596 4.39 17.18 6.24
N LEU A 597 3.99 17.02 7.51
CA LEU A 597 2.91 17.83 8.12
C LEU A 597 3.26 19.33 8.15
N ALA A 598 4.53 19.67 8.42
CA ALA A 598 4.97 21.06 8.44
C ALA A 598 4.84 21.70 7.05
N ARG A 599 5.22 20.98 5.99
CA ARG A 599 5.05 21.45 4.60
C ARG A 599 3.58 21.60 4.23
N GLU A 600 2.74 20.62 4.58
CA GLU A 600 1.28 20.67 4.35
C GLU A 600 0.63 21.89 5.02
N THR A 601 1.13 22.27 6.20
CA THR A 601 0.67 23.44 6.93
C THR A 601 1.36 24.75 6.49
N GLY A 602 2.21 24.70 5.47
CA GLY A 602 2.85 25.87 4.84
C GLY A 602 4.13 26.37 5.51
N ALA A 603 4.86 25.51 6.23
CA ALA A 603 6.21 25.81 6.73
C ALA A 603 7.26 25.62 5.63
N ASN A 604 8.30 26.45 5.67
CA ASN A 604 9.53 26.17 4.93
C ASN A 604 10.39 25.18 5.72
N VAL A 605 11.00 24.20 5.06
CA VAL A 605 11.81 23.18 5.74
C VAL A 605 13.18 23.05 5.09
N VAL A 606 14.23 23.04 5.91
CA VAL A 606 15.62 22.81 5.49
C VAL A 606 16.34 21.84 6.42
N MET A 607 17.46 21.30 5.97
CA MET A 607 18.34 20.48 6.80
C MET A 607 19.77 21.05 6.89
N ILE A 608 20.40 20.87 8.06
CA ILE A 608 21.81 21.17 8.31
C ILE A 608 22.48 19.87 8.76
N THR A 609 23.45 19.40 7.99
CA THR A 609 24.22 18.18 8.26
C THR A 609 25.72 18.46 8.23
N ASP A 610 26.50 17.52 8.72
CA ASP A 610 27.96 17.52 8.59
C ASP A 610 28.37 17.44 7.10
N LEU A 611 29.63 17.77 6.80
CA LEU A 611 30.27 17.50 5.51
C LEU A 611 31.00 16.15 5.57
N ASP A 612 30.23 15.07 5.54
CA ASP A 612 30.71 13.69 5.49
C ASP A 612 29.82 12.83 4.55
N ASP A 613 30.11 11.52 4.45
CA ASP A 613 29.38 10.62 3.55
C ASP A 613 27.90 10.43 3.95
N ALA A 614 27.57 10.47 5.24
CA ALA A 614 26.20 10.35 5.71
C ALA A 614 25.40 11.65 5.46
N GLY A 615 25.95 12.80 5.84
CA GLY A 615 25.32 14.11 5.71
C GLY A 615 25.08 14.51 4.25
N LEU A 616 25.99 14.16 3.33
CA LEU A 616 25.76 14.35 1.90
C LEU A 616 24.75 13.35 1.33
N ALA A 617 24.73 12.10 1.79
CA ALA A 617 23.75 11.11 1.35
C ALA A 617 22.30 11.51 1.71
N MET A 618 22.09 12.15 2.87
CA MET A 618 20.75 12.60 3.32
C MET A 618 20.06 13.55 2.34
N LYS A 619 20.82 14.36 1.58
CA LYS A 619 20.29 15.23 0.53
C LYS A 619 19.56 14.43 -0.57
N TYR A 620 20.02 13.21 -0.87
CA TYR A 620 19.45 12.36 -1.90
C TYR A 620 18.34 11.45 -1.37
N ASP A 621 18.32 11.18 -0.07
CA ASP A 621 17.21 10.46 0.58
C ASP A 621 15.95 11.34 0.71
N LEU A 622 16.13 12.66 0.86
CA LEU A 622 15.04 13.64 0.96
C LEU A 622 15.27 14.81 -0.03
N PRO A 623 15.18 14.57 -1.36
CA PRO A 623 15.52 15.57 -2.38
C PRO A 623 14.63 16.81 -2.35
N GLU A 624 13.46 16.68 -1.74
CA GLU A 624 12.46 17.74 -1.53
C GLU A 624 12.92 18.81 -0.53
N ILE A 625 13.87 18.48 0.36
CA ILE A 625 14.33 19.33 1.45
C ILE A 625 15.69 19.89 1.09
N GLN A 626 15.83 21.21 1.10
CA GLN A 626 17.12 21.82 0.82
C GLN A 626 18.10 21.62 1.97
N ARG A 627 19.30 21.14 1.62
CA ARG A 627 20.45 21.10 2.52
C ARG A 627 21.15 22.46 2.53
N ILE A 628 21.29 23.04 3.72
CA ILE A 628 22.12 24.22 4.01
C ILE A 628 23.20 23.89 5.05
N GLY A 629 23.67 22.64 5.02
CA GLY A 629 24.69 22.08 5.91
C GLY A 629 26.09 22.62 5.65
N VAL A 630 27.09 22.02 6.29
CA VAL A 630 28.49 22.43 6.10
C VAL A 630 28.90 22.19 4.65
N ASP A 631 29.43 23.22 4.00
CA ASP A 631 29.93 23.21 2.63
C ASP A 631 30.97 24.33 2.44
N ASP A 632 31.58 24.40 1.24
CA ASP A 632 32.57 25.42 0.92
C ASP A 632 31.99 26.85 0.97
N GLU A 633 30.69 27.03 0.70
CA GLU A 633 30.03 28.32 0.80
C GLU A 633 29.92 28.79 2.26
N MET A 634 29.62 27.89 3.20
CA MET A 634 29.60 28.18 4.64
C MET A 634 31.00 28.57 5.15
N ILE A 635 32.02 27.82 4.75
CA ILE A 635 33.42 28.09 5.12
C ILE A 635 33.85 29.47 4.60
N GLN A 636 33.55 29.76 3.33
CA GLN A 636 33.84 31.04 2.71
C GLN A 636 33.08 32.20 3.38
N PHE A 637 31.80 32.00 3.71
CA PHE A 637 30.97 33.01 4.37
C PHE A 637 31.57 33.46 5.71
N PHE A 638 32.12 32.53 6.48
CA PHE A 638 32.74 32.83 7.77
C PHE A 638 34.22 33.23 7.67
N GLY A 639 34.83 33.14 6.48
CA GLY A 639 36.27 33.38 6.30
C GLY A 639 37.13 32.38 7.07
N LEU A 640 36.67 31.14 7.21
CA LEU A 640 37.39 30.07 7.89
C LEU A 640 38.36 29.38 6.94
N ASN A 641 39.43 28.81 7.51
CA ASN A 641 40.38 28.00 6.80
C ASN A 641 39.89 26.53 6.78
N LYS A 642 39.69 25.95 5.59
CA LYS A 642 39.08 24.61 5.44
C LYS A 642 39.95 23.54 6.10
N GLU A 643 41.27 23.64 5.92
CA GLU A 643 42.28 22.72 6.41
C GLU A 643 42.36 22.69 7.95
N GLU A 644 41.93 23.76 8.64
CA GLU A 644 41.89 23.82 10.11
C GLU A 644 40.63 23.17 10.70
N LEU A 645 39.58 23.02 9.88
CA LEU A 645 38.31 22.41 10.27
C LEU A 645 38.20 20.93 9.89
N GLN A 646 39.02 20.50 8.92
CA GLN A 646 39.01 19.13 8.42
C GLN A 646 39.70 18.17 9.37
N GLU A 647 39.11 16.98 9.49
CA GLU A 647 39.75 15.84 10.14
C GLU A 647 39.69 14.61 9.24
N GLU A 648 40.72 13.76 9.33
CA GLU A 648 40.72 12.46 8.67
C GLU A 648 39.68 11.54 9.33
N TYR A 649 38.93 10.82 8.52
CA TYR A 649 37.96 9.84 9.02
C TYR A 649 37.84 8.64 8.07
N THR A 650 37.20 7.58 8.56
CA THR A 650 36.88 6.39 7.75
C THR A 650 35.40 6.43 7.36
N PRO A 651 35.08 6.64 6.07
CA PRO A 651 33.69 6.69 5.60
C PRO A 651 32.97 5.34 5.76
N GLY A 652 31.66 5.40 5.92
CA GLY A 652 30.79 4.24 6.13
C GLY A 652 30.27 3.63 4.83
N ASP A 653 29.13 2.94 4.93
CA ASP A 653 28.45 2.36 3.76
C ASP A 653 27.80 3.42 2.86
N HIS A 654 27.62 4.66 3.34
CA HIS A 654 27.00 5.76 2.59
C HIS A 654 27.88 6.27 1.45
N LEU A 655 29.21 6.16 1.56
CA LEU A 655 30.12 6.49 0.46
C LEU A 655 29.84 5.67 -0.80
N LYS A 656 29.47 4.38 -0.68
CA LYS A 656 29.11 3.56 -1.86
C LYS A 656 27.87 4.08 -2.57
N PHE A 657 26.93 4.63 -1.81
CA PHE A 657 25.71 5.24 -2.35
C PHE A 657 26.03 6.57 -3.04
N LEU A 658 26.87 7.41 -2.43
CA LEU A 658 27.33 8.66 -3.05
C LEU A 658 28.14 8.41 -4.33
N LEU A 659 29.01 7.39 -4.36
CA LEU A 659 29.76 7.02 -5.57
C LEU A 659 28.85 6.65 -6.76
N ASP A 660 27.64 6.15 -6.51
CA ASP A 660 26.65 5.86 -7.56
C ASP A 660 25.88 7.11 -8.00
N LYS A 661 25.57 8.01 -7.06
CA LYS A 661 24.65 9.15 -7.28
C LYS A 661 25.36 10.46 -7.64
N ALA A 662 26.46 10.75 -6.96
CA ALA A 662 27.23 11.99 -7.07
C ALA A 662 28.72 11.72 -6.78
N PRO A 663 29.45 11.17 -7.77
CA PRO A 663 30.86 10.81 -7.60
C PRO A 663 31.74 11.98 -7.13
N GLU A 664 31.46 13.19 -7.62
CA GLU A 664 32.19 14.40 -7.24
C GLU A 664 32.02 14.73 -5.75
N GLU A 665 30.80 14.58 -5.21
CA GLU A 665 30.53 14.76 -3.78
C GLU A 665 31.17 13.63 -2.95
N ALA A 666 31.18 12.41 -3.45
CA ALA A 666 31.85 11.27 -2.80
C ALA A 666 33.37 11.48 -2.67
N ASP A 667 34.01 12.04 -3.70
CA ASP A 667 35.44 12.32 -3.69
C ASP A 667 35.81 13.38 -2.63
N LEU A 668 34.93 14.37 -2.40
CA LEU A 668 35.14 15.41 -1.38
C LEU A 668 35.23 14.83 0.04
N VAL A 669 34.45 13.79 0.33
CA VAL A 669 34.33 13.17 1.65
C VAL A 669 34.97 11.79 1.74
N ALA A 670 35.78 11.39 0.76
CA ALA A 670 36.39 10.06 0.72
C ALA A 670 37.44 9.84 1.83
N LYS A 671 38.02 10.92 2.37
CA LYS A 671 39.11 10.86 3.37
C LYS A 671 38.95 11.85 4.52
N HIS A 672 38.31 13.00 4.27
CA HIS A 672 38.18 14.06 5.26
C HIS A 672 36.71 14.40 5.47
N ARG A 673 36.38 14.81 6.68
CA ARG A 673 35.06 15.36 7.03
C ARG A 673 35.21 16.70 7.73
N ILE A 674 34.11 17.46 7.77
CA ILE A 674 33.99 18.65 8.61
C ILE A 674 32.68 18.55 9.40
N GLU A 675 32.79 18.50 10.72
CA GLU A 675 31.63 18.47 11.60
C GLU A 675 31.03 19.87 11.79
N ILE A 676 29.71 19.95 11.94
CA ILE A 676 29.00 21.20 12.31
C ILE A 676 29.59 21.76 13.60
N ASP A 677 29.92 20.91 14.58
CA ASP A 677 30.47 21.33 15.86
C ASP A 677 31.81 22.06 15.71
N SER A 678 32.65 21.68 14.73
CA SER A 678 33.91 22.36 14.42
C SER A 678 33.66 23.79 13.91
N VAL A 679 32.69 23.97 13.01
CA VAL A 679 32.30 25.29 12.51
C VAL A 679 31.69 26.12 13.64
N LEU A 680 30.77 25.53 14.41
CA LEU A 680 30.09 26.19 15.53
C LEU A 680 31.10 26.65 16.60
N ALA A 681 32.10 25.85 16.91
CA ALA A 681 33.17 26.20 17.84
C ALA A 681 34.02 27.37 17.34
N ALA A 682 34.32 27.43 16.04
CA ALA A 682 35.12 28.49 15.44
C ALA A 682 34.39 29.84 15.39
N VAL A 683 33.08 29.85 15.09
CA VAL A 683 32.33 31.10 14.84
C VAL A 683 31.42 31.52 15.99
N GLY A 684 31.08 30.58 16.88
CA GLY A 684 30.11 30.75 17.95
C GLY A 684 28.65 30.69 17.47
N PRO A 685 27.70 30.40 18.39
CA PRO A 685 26.31 30.11 18.03
C PRO A 685 25.56 31.31 17.42
N LYS A 686 25.92 32.53 17.78
CA LYS A 686 25.29 33.75 17.23
C LYS A 686 25.58 33.93 15.73
N LYS A 687 26.86 33.88 15.33
CA LYS A 687 27.25 34.00 13.92
C LYS A 687 26.73 32.82 13.10
N PHE A 688 26.72 31.62 13.70
CA PHE A 688 26.15 30.44 13.07
C PHE A 688 24.66 30.64 12.76
N PHE A 689 23.88 31.17 13.71
CA PHE A 689 22.47 31.48 13.48
C PHE A 689 22.24 32.58 12.43
N GLU A 690 23.09 33.62 12.38
CA GLU A 690 23.03 34.65 11.35
C GLU A 690 23.19 34.08 9.93
N TYR A 691 24.07 33.08 9.75
CA TYR A 691 24.16 32.34 8.49
C TYR A 691 22.88 31.57 8.16
N ILE A 692 22.30 30.88 9.14
CA ILE A 692 21.02 30.16 8.96
C ILE A 692 19.93 31.13 8.48
N LEU A 693 19.79 32.29 9.13
CA LEU A 693 18.83 33.33 8.72
C LEU A 693 19.10 33.83 7.29
N CYS A 694 20.35 34.09 6.96
CA CYS A 694 20.74 34.52 5.61
C CYS A 694 20.32 33.49 4.55
N LYS A 695 20.58 32.20 4.81
CA LYS A 695 20.19 31.10 3.92
C LYS A 695 18.67 30.96 3.81
N LEU A 696 17.96 30.98 4.93
CA LEU A 696 16.49 30.91 4.94
C LEU A 696 15.85 32.08 4.18
N GLN A 697 16.40 33.29 4.28
CA GLN A 697 15.92 34.46 3.53
C GLN A 697 16.17 34.34 2.03
N LYS A 698 17.34 33.82 1.64
CA LYS A 698 17.70 33.58 0.23
C LYS A 698 16.85 32.49 -0.41
N LEU A 699 16.61 31.40 0.31
CA LEU A 699 15.84 30.25 -0.20
C LEU A 699 14.34 30.50 -0.20
N PHE A 700 13.82 31.16 0.84
CA PHE A 700 12.40 31.42 1.03
C PHE A 700 12.16 32.91 1.21
N PRO A 701 11.91 33.65 0.12
CA PRO A 701 11.67 35.09 0.18
C PRO A 701 10.32 35.42 0.83
N THR A 702 9.37 34.48 0.85
CA THR A 702 8.03 34.64 1.44
C THR A 702 7.79 33.68 2.60
N ARG A 703 6.95 34.08 3.56
CA ARG A 703 6.62 33.32 4.79
C ARG A 703 5.16 33.49 5.18
N ASN A 704 4.55 32.43 5.69
CA ASN A 704 3.21 32.48 6.27
C ASN A 704 3.27 32.84 7.77
N TYR A 705 3.27 34.14 8.09
CA TYR A 705 3.36 34.62 9.48
C TYR A 705 2.14 34.28 10.36
N ASN A 706 1.00 33.87 9.78
CA ASN A 706 -0.14 33.39 10.57
C ASN A 706 0.19 32.13 11.39
N ARG A 707 1.29 31.43 11.04
CA ARG A 707 1.82 30.30 11.81
C ARG A 707 2.57 30.71 13.08
N ALA A 708 3.09 31.94 13.12
CA ALA A 708 3.88 32.45 14.24
C ALA A 708 3.15 33.52 15.05
N ILE A 709 2.24 34.24 14.43
CA ILE A 709 1.52 35.36 15.04
C ILE A 709 0.03 35.03 15.01
N SER A 710 -0.54 34.85 16.20
CA SER A 710 -1.99 34.82 16.35
C SER A 710 -2.49 36.26 16.32
N VAL A 711 -3.12 36.65 15.22
CA VAL A 711 -3.81 37.94 15.11
C VAL A 711 -5.14 37.82 15.85
N ALA A 712 -5.11 38.01 17.16
CA ALA A 712 -6.32 38.15 17.97
C ALA A 712 -6.81 39.60 17.89
N PRO A 713 -8.13 39.86 17.94
CA PRO A 713 -8.65 41.21 18.07
C PRO A 713 -8.09 41.85 19.35
N VAL A 714 -7.58 43.07 19.23
CA VAL A 714 -7.17 43.86 20.39
C VAL A 714 -8.44 44.28 21.13
N MET A 715 -8.55 43.89 22.40
CA MET A 715 -9.65 44.35 23.22
C MET A 715 -9.48 45.84 23.51
N PRO A 716 -10.54 46.66 23.33
CA PRO A 716 -10.49 48.06 23.74
C PRO A 716 -10.16 48.16 25.23
N LYS A 717 -9.40 49.19 25.61
CA LYS A 717 -8.94 49.40 26.99
C LYS A 717 -10.09 49.38 27.99
N GLU A 718 -11.24 49.92 27.61
CA GLU A 718 -12.45 49.96 28.42
C GLU A 718 -13.04 48.56 28.68
N VAL A 719 -12.90 47.64 27.72
CA VAL A 719 -13.33 46.24 27.87
C VAL A 719 -12.35 45.48 28.75
N ASP A 720 -11.05 45.69 28.57
CA ASP A 720 -10.01 45.11 29.43
C ASP A 720 -10.15 45.60 30.88
N GLU A 721 -10.32 46.90 31.09
CA GLU A 721 -10.56 47.51 32.41
C GLU A 721 -11.83 46.95 33.07
N LEU A 722 -12.91 46.75 32.30
CA LEU A 722 -14.12 46.11 32.81
C LEU A 722 -13.85 44.68 33.25
N ILE A 723 -13.13 43.88 32.45
CA ILE A 723 -12.81 42.48 32.76
C ILE A 723 -11.94 42.39 34.01
N GLU A 724 -10.89 43.20 34.12
CA GLU A 724 -10.03 43.21 35.31
C GLU A 724 -10.78 43.69 36.55
N THR A 725 -11.58 44.74 36.43
CA THR A 725 -12.44 45.22 37.54
C THR A 725 -13.43 44.13 37.98
N LEU A 726 -14.00 43.39 37.04
CA LEU A 726 -14.90 42.27 37.34
C LEU A 726 -14.16 41.13 38.03
N LYS A 727 -12.95 40.76 37.58
CA LYS A 727 -12.12 39.73 38.23
C LYS A 727 -11.77 40.11 39.66
N ASP A 728 -11.35 41.36 39.89
CA ASP A 728 -11.04 41.87 41.23
C ASP A 728 -12.27 41.86 42.13
N TYR A 729 -13.43 42.24 41.58
CA TYR A 729 -14.69 42.22 42.29
C TYR A 729 -15.12 40.79 42.68
N LEU A 730 -15.07 39.84 41.74
CA LEU A 730 -15.36 38.42 41.98
C LEU A 730 -14.39 37.83 43.00
N TYR A 731 -13.09 38.12 42.87
CA TYR A 731 -12.09 37.72 43.85
C TYR A 731 -12.42 38.29 45.24
N GLY A 732 -12.86 39.54 45.34
CA GLY A 732 -13.30 40.16 46.59
C GLY A 732 -14.49 39.45 47.24
N ILE A 733 -15.49 39.05 46.45
CA ILE A 733 -16.66 38.28 46.92
C ILE A 733 -16.24 36.91 47.46
N SER A 734 -15.35 36.24 46.73
CA SER A 734 -14.96 34.85 46.98
C SER A 734 -13.70 34.72 47.85
N LYS A 735 -13.04 35.82 48.23
CA LYS A 735 -11.70 35.82 48.84
C LYS A 735 -11.61 34.91 50.05
N ASN A 736 -12.56 35.04 50.98
CA ASN A 736 -12.56 34.25 52.21
C ASN A 736 -12.76 32.75 51.93
N GLU A 737 -13.60 32.42 50.94
CA GLU A 737 -13.84 31.04 50.51
C GLU A 737 -12.60 30.46 49.84
N ILE A 738 -11.99 31.21 48.92
CA ILE A 738 -10.74 30.85 48.25
C ILE A 738 -9.61 30.65 49.26
N ASP A 739 -9.45 31.55 50.24
CA ASP A 739 -8.42 31.44 51.28
C ASP A 739 -8.67 30.23 52.19
N ALA A 740 -9.94 29.93 52.54
CA ALA A 740 -10.31 28.74 53.29
C ALA A 740 -10.02 27.44 52.49
N ILE A 741 -10.37 27.42 51.21
CA ILE A 741 -10.07 26.30 50.30
C ILE A 741 -8.56 26.12 50.16
N LYS A 742 -7.78 27.20 50.00
CA LYS A 742 -6.31 27.14 49.95
C LYS A 742 -5.72 26.56 51.23
N GLN A 743 -6.19 26.98 52.41
CA GLN A 743 -5.76 26.41 53.70
C GLN A 743 -6.11 24.92 53.81
N LYS A 744 -7.30 24.52 53.33
CA LYS A 744 -7.71 23.11 53.28
C LYS A 744 -6.83 22.30 52.32
N LEU A 745 -6.52 22.83 51.14
CA LEU A 745 -5.65 22.18 50.14
C LEU A 745 -4.18 22.07 50.61
N GLN A 746 -3.70 23.01 51.44
CA GLN A 746 -2.35 22.96 52.02
C GLN A 746 -2.13 21.75 52.93
N SER A 747 -3.19 21.18 53.51
CA SER A 747 -3.12 20.05 54.43
C SER A 747 -4.04 18.89 54.02
N TRP A 748 -4.30 18.76 52.71
CA TRP A 748 -5.26 17.78 52.19
C TRP A 748 -4.80 16.33 52.44
N PRO A 749 -5.60 15.50 53.13
CA PRO A 749 -5.23 14.11 53.36
C PRO A 749 -5.49 13.25 52.11
N GLY A 750 -4.44 12.62 51.58
CA GLY A 750 -4.53 11.63 50.50
C GLY A 750 -4.32 12.21 49.09
N LEU A 751 -4.72 11.44 48.07
CA LEU A 751 -4.65 11.79 46.66
C LEU A 751 -6.06 11.73 46.07
N GLU A 752 -6.62 12.88 45.71
CA GLU A 752 -7.95 13.00 45.09
C GLU A 752 -7.81 13.22 43.57
N LYS A 753 -8.85 12.92 42.79
CA LYS A 753 -8.88 13.29 41.36
C LYS A 753 -8.99 14.81 41.23
N VAL A 754 -7.93 15.44 40.71
CA VAL A 754 -7.82 16.91 40.61
C VAL A 754 -9.00 17.53 39.87
N ASP A 755 -9.43 16.95 38.76
CA ASP A 755 -10.52 17.52 37.96
C ASP A 755 -11.85 17.56 38.73
N ILE A 756 -12.18 16.49 39.46
CA ILE A 756 -13.39 16.43 40.30
C ILE A 756 -13.31 17.47 41.42
N LEU A 757 -12.16 17.53 42.09
CA LEU A 757 -11.94 18.49 43.17
C LEU A 757 -11.95 19.94 42.65
N GLU A 758 -11.38 20.19 41.47
CA GLU A 758 -11.43 21.49 40.80
C GLU A 758 -12.86 21.86 40.45
N ASP A 759 -13.66 20.94 39.94
CA ASP A 759 -15.06 21.19 39.59
C ASP A 759 -15.91 21.46 40.85
N GLU A 760 -15.70 20.71 41.93
CA GLU A 760 -16.33 20.96 43.23
C GLU A 760 -15.93 22.34 43.81
N ILE A 761 -14.64 22.70 43.72
CA ILE A 761 -14.13 24.01 44.14
C ILE A 761 -14.73 25.12 43.28
N LYS A 762 -14.73 24.96 41.95
CA LYS A 762 -15.32 25.91 40.99
C LYS A 762 -16.81 26.08 41.27
N GLU A 763 -17.56 25.00 41.50
CA GLU A 763 -18.98 25.08 41.87
C GLU A 763 -19.20 25.80 43.20
N THR A 764 -18.37 25.54 44.21
CA THR A 764 -18.49 26.17 45.52
C THR A 764 -18.26 27.68 45.43
N ILE A 765 -17.19 28.07 44.73
CA ILE A 765 -16.88 29.48 44.46
C ILE A 765 -18.01 30.12 43.64
N LEU A 766 -18.44 29.46 42.56
CA LEU A 766 -19.49 29.99 41.67
C LEU A 766 -20.81 30.18 42.40
N ARG A 767 -21.23 29.24 43.26
CA ARG A 767 -22.44 29.40 44.09
C ARG A 767 -22.33 30.61 44.99
N ARG A 768 -21.17 30.81 45.63
CA ARG A 768 -20.92 31.95 46.50
C ARG A 768 -20.97 33.28 45.74
N GLU A 769 -20.41 33.31 44.53
CA GLU A 769 -20.47 34.47 43.65
C GLU A 769 -21.91 34.77 43.24
N LEU A 770 -22.66 33.76 42.80
CA LEU A 770 -24.05 33.91 42.37
C LEU A 770 -25.01 34.28 43.49
N ASP A 771 -24.69 34.00 44.76
CA ASP A 771 -25.48 34.45 45.92
C ASP A 771 -25.34 35.96 46.19
N ASN A 772 -24.36 36.63 45.57
CA ASN A 772 -24.17 38.07 45.73
C ASN A 772 -25.18 38.86 44.87
N GLU A 773 -26.10 39.58 45.53
CA GLU A 773 -27.14 40.37 44.86
C GLU A 773 -26.59 41.45 43.91
N ASN A 774 -25.45 42.07 44.23
CA ASN A 774 -24.85 43.06 43.35
C ASN A 774 -24.27 42.40 42.10
N LEU A 775 -23.67 41.21 42.22
CA LEU A 775 -23.19 40.46 41.06
C LEU A 775 -24.35 40.03 40.15
N LYS A 776 -25.50 39.62 40.70
CA LYS A 776 -26.70 39.29 39.89
C LYS A 776 -27.13 40.46 39.00
N ASN A 777 -27.10 41.69 39.54
CA ASN A 777 -27.39 42.90 38.76
C ASN A 777 -26.38 43.12 37.64
N VAL A 778 -25.08 42.99 37.93
CA VAL A 778 -24.00 43.11 36.94
C VAL A 778 -24.13 42.04 35.84
N ILE A 779 -24.43 40.78 36.20
CA ILE A 779 -24.66 39.70 35.24
C ILE A 779 -25.84 40.02 34.32
N GLN A 780 -26.92 40.60 34.86
CA GLN A 780 -28.08 40.97 34.05
C GLN A 780 -27.73 42.08 33.04
N GLU A 781 -26.95 43.07 33.44
CA GLU A 781 -26.46 44.11 32.54
C GLU A 781 -25.52 43.53 31.46
N ILE A 782 -24.59 42.64 31.83
CA ILE A 782 -23.72 41.92 30.89
C ILE A 782 -24.55 41.10 29.90
N LYS A 783 -25.62 40.43 30.34
CA LYS A 783 -26.54 39.70 29.44
C LYS A 783 -27.21 40.64 28.44
N VAL A 784 -27.69 41.80 28.88
CA VAL A 784 -28.28 42.82 27.97
C VAL A 784 -27.26 43.29 26.93
N ILE A 785 -26.03 43.57 27.35
CA ILE A 785 -24.93 43.96 26.45
C ILE A 785 -24.61 42.81 25.47
N THR A 786 -24.58 41.57 25.95
CA THR A 786 -24.29 40.38 25.14
C THR A 786 -25.37 40.17 24.06
N GLU A 787 -26.65 40.28 24.41
CA GLU A 787 -27.75 40.17 23.45
C GLU A 787 -27.74 41.33 22.44
N LYS A 788 -27.37 42.54 22.87
CA LYS A 788 -27.14 43.67 21.96
C LYS A 788 -26.00 43.41 20.98
N ILE A 789 -24.91 42.77 21.40
CA ILE A 789 -23.79 42.39 20.50
C ILE A 789 -24.20 41.27 19.54
N LYS A 790 -24.96 40.27 20.02
CA LYS A 790 -25.48 39.18 19.17
C LYS A 790 -26.43 39.70 18.09
N SER A 791 -27.32 40.62 18.43
CA SER A 791 -28.24 41.21 17.45
C SER A 791 -27.51 42.03 16.38
N LEU A 792 -26.41 42.71 16.74
CA LEU A 792 -25.54 43.39 15.77
C LEU A 792 -24.84 42.42 14.80
N ARG A 793 -24.50 41.19 15.22
CA ARG A 793 -23.92 40.16 14.34
C ARG A 793 -24.92 39.60 13.32
N GLY A 794 -26.21 39.55 13.65
CA GLY A 794 -27.27 39.05 12.76
C GLY A 794 -27.62 39.98 11.59
N VAL A 795 -27.05 41.18 11.54
CA VAL A 795 -27.36 42.21 10.51
C VAL A 795 -26.30 42.24 9.39
N SER A 796 -25.24 41.43 9.47
CA SER A 796 -24.07 41.50 8.54
C SER A 796 -23.82 40.25 7.70
N ALA A 797 -24.82 39.35 7.58
CA ALA A 797 -24.78 38.23 6.64
C ALA A 797 -25.90 38.38 5.60
N ASN A 798 -25.73 39.38 4.71
CA ASN A 798 -26.39 39.51 3.42
C ASN A 798 -25.37 40.04 2.42
#